data_AF-A0A087EKJ7-F1
#
_entry.id   AF-A0A087EKJ7-F1
#
_cell.length_a   1.000
_cell.length_b   1.000
_cell.length_c   1.000
_cell.angle_alpha   90.00
_cell.angle_beta   90.00
_cell.angle_gamma   90.00
#
_symmetry.space_group_name_H-M   'P 1'
#
loop_
_entity.id
_entity.type
_entity.pdbx_description
1 polymer ?
#
loop_
_entity_poly.entity_id
_entity_poly.type
_entity_poly.pdbx_seq_one_letter_code
_entity_poly.pdbx_strand_id
1 'polypeptide(L)'
;MAAEVTFINELERRFRDFIAFAHSNGNAESKRVPYQWQIRLLHNIVQEGRWPDQIVAPTASGKTCVIDIHVFLNAMAGLQQEGLLPELSNSHSLQSLPRRLALTVNRRSLVDDQYEEAVSLRDRIMHDPQDDSSRYDSMQEFRLGLQCRSGLVKGEQLQVQDDREGLHTLMTVELRGGSGSSADRREWRYHPQTCAVICATPDMFGSRLLFRGYGTSRSMRPMEAGELAYDTVLIADEAHLSRQLVETARQIPRIESMAGDAVRSCVPTLQVVETTATPQSEEKQGNKANAGLVSVGVEASDFDNDAALAKRLCTPKHLVLEQTAQKTNELADQIVDRCEVLILEYESRQYDDASLPVLGCVLNTVDMARRVKSNLEKRLKKAGITRPVKAYVGPMRAYEKTGVAQELSTISDAGLASSDSDSIASHPCCVIGTQTLEVGVDVDFTDMVTELAPASAIVQRAGRVNRQGKRDSARLFVYGASEQLAENEQQKMARPYDAEELREASAWLRAISDDQGDIDCCAWAIRIAGEEGNPVPASKPQRLLYQRLEYWDVENLSNTDEQLFADCSIRELQQTPSDIELWVRDSLDNANIPDSVGVIVRDLPWDDAVASALLEMIPPLDQEIMPVRNRMQLTGKKDSLQAYLAQSQILVKDSKTQASVIHKSRVFRYRASESENHRIQVFTDEKAFAQAAPPLVAAGDVFIVDTYAQLFDELPSFSPESGENACSVLMKRNDNEEPDVAVYRVDRLSATSLAKAAESLIQREQAIREHMETGSSELGSSVDELREVVPDLIREFLEQEQAVSGGTQSHQSEKVDVHLDIADWFADEGVFETSKKIVATGEDLVESHDYSDWWIVLRNNASLTGDAASQEISTSNRVLLQGEHGHQQHVADRAVELAKQLHLSDELVSALQLAGQYHDEGKKDERFQRLLRRGRKQGNTEYLAKSGFSSWKGERQFRSENRLTGWRHEQRSVAEFDIAIRSGSIEGSVFSDCNMDLVFRLIGTSHGHGRSTFNQVSASLLPQASEEYDPQLIRSAQEFFDNGLWESVIAKTAQEYGFWGVSYLEALLRAADITVSKEGR
;
A
#
# COMPACT_ATOMS: atom_id res chain seq x y z
N MET A 1 3.32 -38.64 20.71
CA MET A 1 4.52 -38.73 21.58
C MET A 1 5.80 -39.05 20.81
N ALA A 2 6.26 -40.30 20.59
CA ALA A 2 7.59 -40.52 19.96
C ALA A 2 7.68 -40.03 18.48
N ALA A 3 6.67 -40.31 17.66
CA ALA A 3 6.59 -39.82 16.27
C ALA A 3 6.42 -38.29 16.19
N GLU A 4 5.64 -37.73 17.10
CA GLU A 4 5.36 -36.29 17.21
C GLU A 4 6.59 -35.46 17.63
N VAL A 5 7.40 -35.98 18.56
CA VAL A 5 8.69 -35.39 18.93
C VAL A 5 9.67 -35.45 17.75
N THR A 6 9.61 -36.51 16.94
CA THR A 6 10.48 -36.65 15.75
C THR A 6 10.08 -35.66 14.65
N PHE A 7 8.78 -35.42 14.46
CA PHE A 7 8.24 -34.44 13.51
C PHE A 7 8.66 -33.01 13.82
N ILE A 8 8.46 -32.57 15.06
CA ILE A 8 8.78 -31.20 15.49
C ILE A 8 10.28 -30.93 15.39
N ASN A 9 11.11 -31.90 15.81
CA ASN A 9 12.57 -31.77 15.73
C ASN A 9 13.07 -31.65 14.28
N GLU A 10 12.45 -32.37 13.34
CA GLU A 10 12.81 -32.29 11.92
C GLU A 10 12.39 -30.95 11.29
N LEU A 11 11.22 -30.43 11.65
CA LEU A 11 10.80 -29.07 11.26
C LEU A 11 11.74 -28.01 11.83
N GLU A 12 12.13 -28.11 13.09
CA GLU A 12 13.09 -27.18 13.71
C GLU A 12 14.42 -27.20 12.95
N ARG A 13 14.95 -28.40 12.63
CA ARG A 13 16.19 -28.56 11.87
C ARG A 13 16.11 -27.86 10.52
N ARG A 14 15.03 -28.08 9.77
CA ARG A 14 14.78 -27.46 8.47
C ARG A 14 14.57 -25.94 8.57
N PHE A 15 13.94 -25.47 9.63
CA PHE A 15 13.78 -24.04 9.87
C PHE A 15 15.12 -23.35 10.15
N ARG A 16 16.00 -24.00 10.92
CA ARG A 16 17.38 -23.51 11.13
C ARG A 16 18.15 -23.42 9.81
N ASP A 17 18.02 -24.43 8.95
CA ASP A 17 18.61 -24.44 7.61
C ASP A 17 18.03 -23.30 6.74
N PHE A 18 16.71 -23.16 6.71
CA PHE A 18 16.01 -22.08 6.00
C PHE A 18 16.54 -20.70 6.39
N ILE A 19 16.58 -20.38 7.69
CA ILE A 19 17.08 -19.09 8.19
C ILE A 19 18.55 -18.87 7.80
N ALA A 20 19.37 -19.92 7.90
CA ALA A 20 20.79 -19.84 7.58
C ALA A 20 21.03 -19.51 6.10
N PHE A 21 20.19 -20.03 5.19
CA PHE A 21 20.26 -19.74 3.76
C PHE A 21 19.59 -18.40 3.41
N ALA A 22 18.42 -18.13 4.01
CA ALA A 22 17.62 -16.94 3.73
C ALA A 22 18.34 -15.66 4.15
N HIS A 23 19.24 -15.75 5.12
CA HIS A 23 19.96 -14.60 5.66
C HIS A 23 21.49 -14.75 5.53
N SER A 24 22.00 -15.59 4.63
CA SER A 24 23.43 -15.66 4.36
C SER A 24 23.88 -14.40 3.61
N ASN A 25 24.81 -13.63 4.19
CA ASN A 25 25.50 -12.56 3.47
C ASN A 25 26.77 -13.17 2.85
N GLY A 26 26.97 -12.99 1.54
CA GLY A 26 28.01 -13.68 0.75
C GLY A 26 29.46 -13.58 1.26
N ASN A 27 29.73 -12.76 2.29
CA ASN A 27 31.04 -12.55 2.92
C ASN A 27 31.08 -12.81 4.45
N ALA A 28 30.02 -13.27 5.10
CA ALA A 28 30.00 -13.48 6.55
C ALA A 28 30.36 -14.92 6.95
N GLU A 29 31.42 -15.10 7.75
CA GLU A 29 31.86 -16.41 8.28
C GLU A 29 30.84 -17.08 9.23
N SER A 30 29.80 -16.39 9.69
CA SER A 30 28.77 -16.92 10.62
C SER A 30 27.36 -16.95 10.02
N LYS A 31 26.76 -18.14 9.92
CA LYS A 31 25.35 -18.33 9.54
C LYS A 31 24.41 -17.76 10.61
N ARG A 32 23.34 -17.06 10.20
CA ARG A 32 22.26 -16.63 11.12
C ARG A 32 21.54 -17.86 11.68
N VAL A 33 21.25 -17.84 12.98
CA VAL A 33 20.51 -18.92 13.68
C VAL A 33 19.27 -18.31 14.31
N PRO A 34 18.08 -18.95 14.22
CA PRO A 34 16.89 -18.46 14.89
C PRO A 34 17.05 -18.52 16.42
N TYR A 35 16.50 -17.52 17.11
CA TYR A 35 16.46 -17.46 18.56
C TYR A 35 15.47 -18.50 19.14
N GLN A 36 15.69 -18.90 20.39
CA GLN A 36 14.87 -19.93 21.05
C GLN A 36 13.38 -19.57 21.11
N TRP A 37 13.04 -18.30 21.36
CA TRP A 37 11.65 -17.85 21.37
C TRP A 37 10.97 -17.94 19.98
N GLN A 38 11.74 -17.80 18.90
CA GLN A 38 11.25 -17.93 17.52
C GLN A 38 10.94 -19.38 17.20
N ILE A 39 11.76 -20.30 17.72
CA ILE A 39 11.52 -21.75 17.64
C ILE A 39 10.31 -22.15 18.49
N ARG A 40 10.16 -21.59 19.69
CA ARG A 40 8.93 -21.79 20.49
C ARG A 40 7.68 -21.32 19.74
N LEU A 41 7.76 -20.19 19.03
CA LEU A 41 6.65 -19.68 18.21
C LEU A 41 6.31 -20.67 17.08
N LEU A 42 7.32 -21.14 16.34
CA LEU A 42 7.15 -22.17 15.31
C LEU A 42 6.46 -23.43 15.89
N HIS A 43 6.95 -23.94 17.03
CA HIS A 43 6.39 -25.13 17.68
C HIS A 43 4.94 -24.92 18.10
N ASN A 44 4.62 -23.75 18.66
CA ASN A 44 3.25 -23.44 19.06
C ASN A 44 2.29 -23.42 17.86
N ILE A 45 2.67 -22.77 16.75
CA ILE A 45 1.84 -22.71 15.54
C ILE A 45 1.55 -24.11 14.99
N VAL A 46 2.58 -24.95 14.95
CA VAL A 46 2.49 -26.32 14.42
C VAL A 46 1.65 -27.23 15.32
N GLN A 47 1.78 -27.10 16.64
CA GLN A 47 1.04 -27.92 17.60
C GLN A 47 -0.44 -27.54 17.70
N GLU A 48 -0.73 -26.25 17.67
CA GLU A 48 -2.10 -25.73 17.83
C GLU A 48 -2.84 -25.61 16.48
N GLY A 49 -2.12 -25.69 15.34
CA GLY A 49 -2.67 -25.48 14.00
C GLY A 49 -3.14 -24.05 13.73
N ARG A 50 -2.77 -23.10 14.61
CA ARG A 50 -3.13 -21.68 14.55
C ARG A 50 -2.02 -20.83 15.17
N TRP A 51 -2.00 -19.55 14.84
CA TRP A 51 -1.13 -18.56 15.48
C TRP A 51 -1.56 -18.27 16.94
N PRO A 52 -0.61 -17.93 17.83
CA PRO A 52 -0.92 -17.53 19.20
C PRO A 52 -1.67 -16.20 19.22
N ASP A 53 -2.31 -15.88 20.35
CA ASP A 53 -3.06 -14.64 20.49
C ASP A 53 -2.14 -13.44 20.75
N GLN A 54 -0.95 -13.66 21.34
CA GLN A 54 0.03 -12.62 21.66
C GLN A 54 1.49 -13.04 21.47
N ILE A 55 2.31 -12.13 20.94
CA ILE A 55 3.77 -12.23 20.88
C ILE A 55 4.38 -11.18 21.81
N VAL A 56 5.04 -11.63 22.89
CA VAL A 56 5.63 -10.78 23.93
C VAL A 56 7.15 -10.73 23.78
N ALA A 57 7.63 -9.80 22.95
CA ALA A 57 9.04 -9.68 22.62
C ALA A 57 9.50 -8.21 22.64
N PRO A 58 10.49 -7.85 23.48
CA PRO A 58 11.03 -6.49 23.54
C PRO A 58 11.52 -5.96 22.18
N THR A 59 11.75 -4.65 22.10
CA THR A 59 12.39 -4.04 20.92
C THR A 59 13.75 -4.68 20.64
N ALA A 60 14.15 -4.75 19.36
CA ALA A 60 15.37 -5.43 18.91
C ALA A 60 15.46 -6.98 19.09
N SER A 61 14.40 -7.64 19.59
CA SER A 61 14.35 -9.12 19.72
C SER A 61 14.26 -9.91 18.40
N GLY A 62 14.14 -9.21 17.26
CA GLY A 62 13.99 -9.85 15.95
C GLY A 62 12.56 -10.30 15.63
N LYS A 63 11.56 -9.46 15.93
CA LYS A 63 10.13 -9.75 15.71
C LYS A 63 9.77 -10.01 14.25
N THR A 64 10.49 -9.43 13.29
CA THR A 64 10.20 -9.62 11.86
C THR A 64 10.35 -11.05 11.37
N CYS A 65 10.95 -11.95 12.16
CA CYS A 65 11.01 -13.38 11.87
C CYS A 65 9.63 -14.06 11.69
N VAL A 66 8.53 -13.39 12.07
CA VAL A 66 7.17 -13.84 11.73
C VAL A 66 6.99 -14.01 10.22
N ILE A 67 7.68 -13.21 9.40
CA ILE A 67 7.75 -13.36 7.94
C ILE A 67 8.41 -14.69 7.59
N ASP A 68 9.61 -14.95 8.13
CA ASP A 68 10.36 -16.18 7.89
C ASP A 68 9.55 -17.43 8.28
N ILE A 69 8.92 -17.42 9.46
CA ILE A 69 8.11 -18.53 9.98
C ILE A 69 6.90 -18.79 9.06
N HIS A 70 6.19 -17.73 8.65
CA HIS A 70 5.02 -17.86 7.78
C HIS A 70 5.37 -18.47 6.42
N VAL A 71 6.42 -17.96 5.78
CA VAL A 71 6.87 -18.42 4.47
C VAL A 71 7.38 -19.86 4.56
N PHE A 72 8.20 -20.17 5.58
CA PHE A 72 8.69 -21.52 5.82
C PHE A 72 7.55 -22.52 6.04
N LEU A 73 6.58 -22.20 6.90
CA LEU A 73 5.46 -23.10 7.18
C LEU A 73 4.57 -23.33 5.97
N ASN A 74 4.31 -22.31 5.15
CA ASN A 74 3.57 -22.47 3.90
C ASN A 74 4.33 -23.31 2.87
N ALA A 75 5.66 -23.18 2.80
CA ALA A 75 6.48 -24.06 1.96
C ALA A 75 6.37 -25.52 2.41
N MET A 76 6.49 -25.79 3.72
CA MET A 76 6.34 -27.13 4.29
C MET A 76 4.91 -27.68 4.08
N ALA A 77 3.89 -26.84 4.18
CA ALA A 77 2.51 -27.23 3.91
C ALA A 77 2.30 -27.66 2.45
N GLY A 78 2.93 -26.97 1.49
CA GLY A 78 2.88 -27.36 0.07
C GLY A 78 3.60 -28.69 -0.19
N LEU A 79 4.78 -28.91 0.39
CA LEU A 79 5.49 -30.19 0.28
C LEU A 79 4.73 -31.36 0.94
N GLN A 80 4.06 -31.09 2.06
CA GLN A 80 3.19 -32.08 2.72
C GLN A 80 1.98 -32.43 1.83
N GLN A 81 1.40 -31.44 1.14
CA GLN A 81 0.24 -31.62 0.25
C GLN A 81 0.54 -32.58 -0.92
N GLU A 82 1.72 -32.45 -1.53
CA GLU A 82 2.13 -33.29 -2.66
C GLU A 82 2.84 -34.60 -2.22
N GLY A 83 2.88 -34.88 -0.91
CA GLY A 83 3.46 -36.12 -0.37
C GLY A 83 4.98 -36.20 -0.50
N LEU A 84 5.66 -35.08 -0.71
CA LEU A 84 7.11 -34.97 -0.89
C LEU A 84 7.86 -34.99 0.45
N LEU A 85 7.15 -34.90 1.58
CA LEU A 85 7.69 -35.04 2.94
C LEU A 85 7.04 -36.23 3.68
N PRO A 86 7.39 -37.48 3.33
CA PRO A 86 6.86 -38.67 4.00
C PRO A 86 7.25 -38.76 5.48
N GLU A 87 8.35 -38.10 5.87
CA GLU A 87 8.80 -37.97 7.27
C GLU A 87 7.83 -37.12 8.11
N LEU A 88 7.09 -36.21 7.47
CA LEU A 88 6.10 -35.32 8.09
C LEU A 88 4.68 -35.93 8.15
N SER A 89 4.57 -37.26 8.17
CA SER A 89 3.28 -37.96 8.06
C SER A 89 2.26 -37.64 9.18
N ASN A 90 1.03 -37.32 8.76
CA ASN A 90 -0.31 -37.32 9.38
C ASN A 90 -0.53 -36.93 10.86
N SER A 91 0.49 -36.53 11.62
CA SER A 91 0.32 -36.22 13.05
C SER A 91 -0.31 -34.83 13.27
N HIS A 92 0.09 -33.86 12.45
CA HIS A 92 -0.43 -32.48 12.43
C HIS A 92 -0.58 -32.04 10.97
N SER A 93 -1.77 -31.55 10.59
CA SER A 93 -2.03 -31.04 9.24
C SER A 93 -1.61 -29.58 9.15
N LEU A 94 -0.63 -29.27 8.30
CA LEU A 94 -0.24 -27.87 8.04
C LEU A 94 -1.16 -27.19 7.02
N GLN A 95 -2.16 -27.91 6.49
CA GLN A 95 -3.04 -27.41 5.44
C GLN A 95 -3.92 -26.26 5.89
N SER A 96 -4.32 -26.26 7.17
CA SER A 96 -5.17 -25.23 7.79
C SER A 96 -4.43 -23.94 8.14
N LEU A 97 -3.12 -23.85 7.86
CA LEU A 97 -2.38 -22.62 8.09
C LEU A 97 -2.76 -21.55 7.06
N PRO A 98 -3.01 -20.30 7.51
CA PRO A 98 -3.22 -19.17 6.63
C PRO A 98 -2.13 -19.04 5.56
N ARG A 99 -2.52 -18.80 4.31
CA ARG A 99 -1.59 -18.48 3.21
C ARG A 99 -1.16 -17.02 3.20
N ARG A 100 -1.95 -16.12 3.80
CA ARG A 100 -1.68 -14.69 3.89
C ARG A 100 -1.23 -14.27 5.29
N LEU A 101 -0.11 -13.56 5.36
CA LEU A 101 0.36 -12.86 6.56
C LEU A 101 0.15 -11.37 6.35
N ALA A 102 -0.72 -10.74 7.14
CA ALA A 102 -0.90 -9.30 7.17
C ALA A 102 -0.17 -8.70 8.38
N LEU A 103 0.91 -7.97 8.14
CA LEU A 103 1.65 -7.21 9.15
C LEU A 103 1.14 -5.78 9.17
N THR A 104 0.47 -5.39 10.25
CA THR A 104 0.01 -4.01 10.42
C THR A 104 0.82 -3.28 11.47
N VAL A 105 1.30 -2.08 11.14
CA VAL A 105 1.94 -1.18 12.10
C VAL A 105 1.47 0.26 11.86
N ASN A 106 1.16 0.98 12.94
CA ASN A 106 0.73 2.38 12.87
C ASN A 106 1.87 3.38 12.54
N ARG A 107 2.86 2.96 11.74
CA ARG A 107 4.07 3.71 11.41
C ARG A 107 4.53 3.37 10.00
N ARG A 108 4.34 4.29 9.05
CA ARG A 108 4.60 4.07 7.61
C ARG A 108 6.01 3.57 7.30
N SER A 109 7.02 4.12 7.96
CA SER A 109 8.41 3.74 7.71
C SER A 109 8.72 2.30 8.16
N LEU A 110 8.03 1.78 9.18
CA LEU A 110 8.17 0.37 9.55
C LEU A 110 7.44 -0.56 8.58
N VAL A 111 6.36 -0.10 7.93
CA VAL A 111 5.71 -0.86 6.83
C VAL A 111 6.70 -1.07 5.69
N ASP A 112 7.47 -0.05 5.34
CA ASP A 112 8.48 -0.10 4.27
C ASP A 112 9.59 -1.10 4.63
N ASP A 113 10.17 -0.97 5.83
CA ASP A 113 11.21 -1.90 6.31
C ASP A 113 10.73 -3.37 6.26
N GLN A 114 9.50 -3.63 6.71
CA GLN A 114 8.91 -4.98 6.70
C GLN A 114 8.67 -5.48 5.27
N TYR A 115 8.26 -4.59 4.36
CA TYR A 115 8.06 -4.91 2.95
C TYR A 115 9.39 -5.22 2.25
N GLU A 116 10.43 -4.42 2.48
CA GLU A 116 11.78 -4.65 1.94
C GLU A 116 12.37 -5.98 2.45
N GLU A 117 12.19 -6.31 3.74
CA GLU A 117 12.60 -7.61 4.29
C GLU A 117 11.87 -8.78 3.61
N ALA A 118 10.56 -8.64 3.36
CA ALA A 118 9.77 -9.64 2.64
C ALA A 118 10.23 -9.81 1.17
N VAL A 119 10.50 -8.70 0.47
CA VAL A 119 11.03 -8.69 -0.91
C VAL A 119 12.39 -9.36 -0.97
N SER A 120 13.30 -9.01 -0.05
CA SER A 120 14.62 -9.65 0.01
C SER A 120 14.54 -11.16 0.21
N LEU A 121 13.62 -11.61 1.08
CA LEU A 121 13.37 -13.04 1.27
C LEU A 121 12.85 -13.71 -0.01
N ARG A 122 11.87 -13.10 -0.68
CA ARG A 122 11.33 -13.57 -1.96
C ARG A 122 12.43 -13.70 -3.00
N ASP A 123 13.23 -12.66 -3.20
CA ASP A 123 14.26 -12.64 -4.24
C ASP A 123 15.33 -13.72 -3.98
N ARG A 124 15.71 -13.93 -2.72
CA ARG A 124 16.62 -15.03 -2.33
C ARG A 124 16.01 -16.41 -2.56
N ILE A 125 14.71 -16.58 -2.34
CA ILE A 125 14.02 -17.84 -2.65
C ILE A 125 13.93 -18.03 -4.16
N MET A 126 13.79 -16.98 -4.96
CA MET A 126 13.60 -17.07 -6.42
C MET A 126 14.90 -17.20 -7.22
N HIS A 127 16.04 -16.74 -6.71
CA HIS A 127 17.30 -16.72 -7.44
C HIS A 127 17.73 -18.11 -7.97
N ASP A 128 17.80 -18.28 -9.30
CA ASP A 128 18.27 -19.51 -9.97
C ASP A 128 19.78 -19.44 -10.26
N PRO A 129 20.62 -20.29 -9.66
CA PRO A 129 22.08 -20.22 -9.79
C PRO A 129 22.61 -20.84 -11.10
N GLN A 130 21.91 -20.71 -12.24
CA GLN A 130 22.36 -21.28 -13.53
C GLN A 130 23.76 -20.84 -13.98
N ASP A 131 24.35 -19.81 -13.35
CA ASP A 131 25.72 -19.35 -13.61
C ASP A 131 26.83 -20.03 -12.77
N ASP A 132 26.52 -20.90 -11.79
CA ASP A 132 27.57 -21.56 -10.98
C ASP A 132 27.32 -23.06 -10.76
N SER A 133 27.92 -23.86 -11.66
CA SER A 133 27.77 -25.32 -11.85
C SER A 133 28.14 -26.26 -10.68
N SER A 134 28.18 -25.82 -9.42
CA SER A 134 28.70 -26.66 -8.31
C SER A 134 27.98 -26.67 -6.96
N ARG A 135 26.76 -26.12 -6.81
CA ARG A 135 26.02 -26.24 -5.53
C ARG A 135 24.58 -26.69 -5.73
N TYR A 136 24.16 -27.69 -4.95
CA TYR A 136 22.75 -27.92 -4.65
C TYR A 136 22.18 -26.57 -4.18
N ASP A 137 21.22 -26.02 -4.93
CA ASP A 137 20.55 -24.77 -4.56
C ASP A 137 19.88 -24.99 -3.21
N SER A 138 20.44 -24.35 -2.18
CA SER A 138 20.02 -24.54 -0.80
C SER A 138 18.61 -24.00 -0.53
N MET A 139 18.04 -23.25 -1.48
CA MET A 139 16.66 -22.74 -1.44
C MET A 139 15.66 -23.54 -2.28
N GLN A 140 16.11 -24.48 -3.11
CA GLN A 140 15.26 -25.20 -4.06
C GLN A 140 14.08 -25.92 -3.39
N GLU A 141 14.31 -26.51 -2.22
CA GLU A 141 13.26 -27.21 -1.47
C GLU A 141 12.13 -26.26 -1.06
N PHE A 142 12.47 -25.07 -0.56
CA PHE A 142 11.48 -24.09 -0.11
C PHE A 142 10.75 -23.45 -1.29
N ARG A 143 11.47 -23.17 -2.39
CA ARG A 143 10.88 -22.73 -3.66
C ARG A 143 9.87 -23.76 -4.16
N LEU A 144 10.26 -25.03 -4.23
CA LEU A 144 9.37 -26.13 -4.63
C LEU A 144 8.15 -26.25 -3.71
N GLY A 145 8.33 -26.11 -2.40
CA GLY A 145 7.24 -26.15 -1.44
C GLY A 145 6.21 -25.04 -1.65
N LEU A 146 6.67 -23.82 -1.90
CA LEU A 146 5.81 -22.68 -2.21
C LEU A 146 5.11 -22.85 -3.57
N GLN A 147 5.81 -23.38 -4.58
CA GLN A 147 5.21 -23.73 -5.88
C GLN A 147 4.15 -24.84 -5.76
N CYS A 148 4.37 -25.84 -4.88
CA CYS A 148 3.36 -26.84 -4.55
C CYS A 148 2.16 -26.19 -3.86
N ARG A 149 2.40 -25.24 -2.95
CA ARG A 149 1.36 -24.51 -2.22
C ARG A 149 0.49 -23.67 -3.16
N SER A 150 1.07 -23.08 -4.21
CA SER A 150 0.36 -22.30 -5.23
C SER A 150 -0.24 -23.12 -6.38
N GLY A 151 0.07 -24.42 -6.48
CA GLY A 151 -0.50 -25.34 -7.47
C GLY A 151 0.30 -25.51 -8.77
N LEU A 152 1.48 -24.89 -8.89
CA LEU A 152 2.28 -24.85 -10.14
C LEU A 152 2.91 -26.18 -10.57
N VAL A 153 3.03 -27.17 -9.68
CA VAL A 153 3.76 -28.43 -9.96
C VAL A 153 2.95 -29.38 -10.87
N LYS A 154 1.67 -29.10 -11.12
CA LYS A 154 0.80 -29.91 -12.00
C LYS A 154 0.76 -29.39 -13.45
N GLY A 155 1.87 -29.56 -14.16
CA GLY A 155 1.82 -29.90 -15.59
C GLY A 155 1.73 -28.80 -16.66
N GLU A 156 1.70 -27.51 -16.33
CA GLU A 156 1.94 -26.46 -17.34
C GLU A 156 3.27 -25.75 -17.05
N GLN A 157 4.29 -26.04 -17.86
CA GLN A 157 5.40 -25.11 -18.07
C GLN A 157 4.79 -23.84 -18.67
N LEU A 158 4.39 -22.90 -17.83
CA LEU A 158 4.17 -21.52 -18.24
C LEU A 158 5.53 -21.04 -18.78
N GLN A 159 5.72 -21.09 -20.10
CA GLN A 159 6.81 -20.40 -20.78
C GLN A 159 6.57 -18.91 -20.60
N VAL A 160 6.99 -18.34 -19.46
CA VAL A 160 6.90 -16.91 -19.23
C VAL A 160 8.20 -16.44 -18.59
N GLN A 161 8.70 -15.33 -19.14
CA GLN A 161 9.91 -14.61 -18.73
C GLN A 161 9.99 -14.43 -17.20
N ASP A 162 11.24 -14.37 -16.70
CA ASP A 162 11.69 -14.56 -15.32
C ASP A 162 10.92 -13.82 -14.19
N ASP A 163 10.14 -12.78 -14.48
CA ASP A 163 9.39 -12.02 -13.46
C ASP A 163 8.05 -12.66 -13.04
N ARG A 164 7.39 -13.45 -13.93
CA ARG A 164 6.08 -14.05 -13.58
C ARG A 164 6.19 -15.29 -12.69
N GLU A 165 7.31 -16.02 -12.73
CA GLU A 165 7.53 -17.15 -11.82
C GLU A 165 7.59 -16.72 -10.35
N GLY A 166 8.10 -15.51 -10.07
CA GLY A 166 8.14 -14.92 -8.73
C GLY A 166 6.74 -14.68 -8.15
N LEU A 167 5.84 -14.10 -8.95
CA LEU A 167 4.46 -13.80 -8.57
C LEU A 167 3.66 -15.04 -8.15
N HIS A 168 3.94 -16.19 -8.78
CA HIS A 168 3.22 -17.42 -8.47
C HIS A 168 3.85 -18.24 -7.33
N THR A 169 5.02 -17.86 -6.82
CA THR A 169 5.71 -18.58 -5.74
C THR A 169 5.51 -17.91 -4.38
N LEU A 170 5.82 -16.62 -4.27
CA LEU A 170 5.66 -15.84 -3.03
C LEU A 170 5.34 -14.38 -3.38
N MET A 171 4.18 -13.91 -2.91
CA MET A 171 3.76 -12.53 -3.12
C MET A 171 4.13 -11.64 -1.94
N THR A 172 4.64 -10.46 -2.24
CA THR A 172 4.98 -9.44 -1.25
C THR A 172 4.21 -8.18 -1.61
N VAL A 173 3.44 -7.63 -0.66
CA VAL A 173 2.49 -6.53 -0.92
C VAL A 173 2.69 -5.42 0.09
N GLU A 174 2.70 -4.18 -0.37
CA GLU A 174 2.75 -2.97 0.44
C GLU A 174 1.40 -2.23 0.35
N LEU A 175 0.70 -2.06 1.48
CA LEU A 175 -0.60 -1.37 1.57
C LEU A 175 -0.54 -0.21 2.59
N ARG A 176 0.02 0.94 2.21
CA ARG A 176 0.02 2.17 3.03
C ARG A 176 -0.64 3.35 2.30
N GLY A 177 -1.15 4.31 3.07
CA GLY A 177 -1.83 5.49 2.52
C GLY A 177 -0.90 6.33 1.66
N GLY A 178 -1.32 6.64 0.43
CA GLY A 178 -0.42 7.20 -0.58
C GLY A 178 0.63 6.20 -1.02
N SER A 179 0.25 4.93 -1.27
CA SER A 179 0.97 3.88 -2.00
C SER A 179 -0.04 3.03 -2.77
N GLY A 180 -0.47 3.47 -3.94
CA GLY A 180 -1.56 2.83 -4.67
C GLY A 180 -1.58 3.10 -6.16
N SER A 181 -0.62 2.55 -6.92
CA SER A 181 -0.73 2.63 -8.39
C SER A 181 -0.07 1.51 -9.21
N SER A 182 0.99 0.81 -8.76
CA SER A 182 1.60 -0.21 -9.63
C SER A 182 0.73 -1.47 -9.79
N ALA A 183 0.74 -2.05 -10.99
CA ALA A 183 -0.03 -3.26 -11.31
C ALA A 183 0.37 -4.46 -10.45
N ASP A 184 1.67 -4.64 -10.19
CA ASP A 184 2.21 -5.74 -9.38
C ASP A 184 1.64 -5.76 -7.96
N ARG A 185 1.34 -4.58 -7.39
CA ARG A 185 0.76 -4.44 -6.04
C ARG A 185 -0.69 -4.90 -5.95
N ARG A 186 -1.36 -5.18 -7.08
CA ARG A 186 -2.75 -5.66 -7.15
C ARG A 186 -2.86 -7.16 -7.42
N GLU A 187 -1.77 -7.82 -7.78
CA GLU A 187 -1.77 -9.23 -8.21
C GLU A 187 -2.20 -10.21 -7.12
N TRP A 188 -2.00 -9.86 -5.83
CA TRP A 188 -2.37 -10.71 -4.71
C TRP A 188 -3.85 -11.11 -4.69
N ARG A 189 -4.72 -10.25 -5.23
CA ARG A 189 -6.16 -10.49 -5.38
C ARG A 189 -6.44 -11.65 -6.34
N TYR A 190 -5.61 -11.83 -7.36
CA TYR A 190 -5.89 -12.78 -8.43
C TYR A 190 -5.27 -14.15 -8.17
N HIS A 191 -4.48 -14.29 -7.11
CA HIS A 191 -3.77 -15.51 -6.74
C HIS A 191 -4.03 -15.90 -5.27
N PRO A 192 -5.29 -16.16 -4.89
CA PRO A 192 -5.67 -16.46 -3.50
C PRO A 192 -5.05 -17.75 -2.95
N GLN A 193 -4.55 -18.64 -3.81
CA GLN A 193 -3.85 -19.88 -3.46
C GLN A 193 -2.37 -19.68 -3.17
N THR A 194 -1.78 -18.54 -3.55
CA THR A 194 -0.35 -18.28 -3.39
C THR A 194 -0.04 -17.72 -2.02
N CYS A 195 1.08 -18.15 -1.43
CA CYS A 195 1.57 -17.60 -0.16
C CYS A 195 1.86 -16.10 -0.33
N ALA A 196 1.39 -15.28 0.60
CA ALA A 196 1.59 -13.83 0.54
C ALA A 196 1.95 -13.20 1.88
N VAL A 197 2.76 -12.15 1.81
CA VAL A 197 3.14 -11.28 2.93
C VAL A 197 2.68 -9.87 2.58
N ILE A 198 1.74 -9.34 3.36
CA ILE A 198 1.09 -8.04 3.19
C ILE A 198 1.53 -7.12 4.32
N CYS A 199 2.35 -6.14 4.03
CA CYS A 199 2.78 -5.11 4.98
C CYS A 199 1.87 -3.90 4.81
N ALA A 200 1.16 -3.49 5.86
CA ALA A 200 0.09 -2.50 5.76
C ALA A 200 0.05 -1.53 6.94
N THR A 201 -0.55 -0.35 6.73
CA THR A 201 -1.01 0.47 7.87
C THR A 201 -2.36 -0.03 8.40
N PRO A 202 -2.67 0.17 9.70
CA PRO A 202 -3.95 -0.17 10.30
C PRO A 202 -5.16 0.31 9.48
N ASP A 203 -5.16 1.57 9.02
CA ASP A 203 -6.23 2.13 8.19
C ASP A 203 -6.39 1.40 6.84
N MET A 204 -5.29 1.03 6.19
CA MET A 204 -5.33 0.39 4.88
C MET A 204 -5.80 -1.05 4.94
N PHE A 205 -5.38 -1.79 5.98
CA PHE A 205 -5.86 -3.14 6.25
C PHE A 205 -7.33 -3.11 6.72
N GLY A 206 -7.62 -2.34 7.77
CA GLY A 206 -8.95 -2.25 8.39
C GLY A 206 -10.03 -1.77 7.42
N SER A 207 -9.73 -0.79 6.57
CA SER A 207 -10.71 -0.31 5.58
C SER A 207 -11.09 -1.36 4.54
N ARG A 208 -10.15 -2.19 4.08
CA ARG A 208 -10.41 -3.29 3.13
C ARG A 208 -11.21 -4.39 3.80
N LEU A 209 -10.81 -4.74 5.01
CA LEU A 209 -11.50 -5.71 5.84
C LEU A 209 -12.97 -5.33 6.11
N LEU A 210 -13.27 -4.02 6.21
CA LEU A 210 -14.61 -3.47 6.41
C LEU A 210 -15.31 -3.02 5.12
N PHE A 211 -15.02 -3.62 3.97
CA PHE A 211 -15.72 -3.38 2.70
C PHE A 211 -15.73 -1.90 2.24
N ARG A 212 -14.71 -1.11 2.59
CA ARG A 212 -14.58 0.29 2.15
C ARG A 212 -13.34 0.54 1.30
N GLY A 213 -12.25 -0.15 1.61
CA GLY A 213 -11.04 -0.21 0.79
C GLY A 213 -10.50 1.16 0.39
N TYR A 214 -9.73 1.82 1.25
CA TYR A 214 -9.12 3.11 0.91
C TYR A 214 -8.20 2.98 -0.32
N GLY A 215 -8.47 3.80 -1.34
CA GLY A 215 -7.76 3.75 -2.62
C GLY A 215 -8.18 2.60 -3.54
N THR A 216 -9.34 1.96 -3.30
CA THR A 216 -9.82 0.82 -4.09
C THR A 216 -11.22 1.08 -4.66
N SER A 217 -11.49 0.54 -5.85
CA SER A 217 -12.77 0.74 -6.53
C SER A 217 -13.88 -0.06 -5.83
N ARG A 218 -15.12 0.42 -5.96
CA ARG A 218 -16.30 -0.21 -5.34
C ARG A 218 -16.45 -1.69 -5.68
N SER A 219 -16.12 -2.07 -6.91
CA SER A 219 -16.19 -3.46 -7.37
C SER A 219 -15.11 -4.35 -6.75
N MET A 220 -13.98 -3.82 -6.29
CA MET A 220 -12.89 -4.62 -5.70
C MET A 220 -13.00 -4.79 -4.18
N ARG A 221 -13.75 -3.91 -3.50
CA ARG A 221 -13.99 -3.97 -2.05
C ARG A 221 -14.42 -5.36 -1.52
N PRO A 222 -15.40 -6.08 -2.11
CA PRO A 222 -15.79 -7.38 -1.58
C PRO A 222 -14.68 -8.42 -1.73
N MET A 223 -13.91 -8.36 -2.83
CA MET A 223 -12.80 -9.28 -3.08
C MET A 223 -11.72 -9.14 -2.01
N GLU A 224 -11.27 -7.91 -1.76
CA GLU A 224 -10.25 -7.63 -0.73
C GLU A 224 -10.77 -7.97 0.68
N ALA A 225 -12.05 -7.69 0.97
CA ALA A 225 -12.64 -8.03 2.26
C ALA A 225 -12.66 -9.55 2.50
N GLY A 226 -13.11 -10.32 1.50
CA GLY A 226 -13.17 -11.79 1.58
C GLY A 226 -11.77 -12.41 1.78
N GLU A 227 -10.80 -11.99 0.98
CA GLU A 227 -9.43 -12.52 1.07
C GLU A 227 -8.67 -12.14 2.34
N LEU A 228 -8.95 -10.98 2.94
CA LEU A 228 -8.33 -10.59 4.21
C LEU A 228 -9.04 -11.18 5.43
N ALA A 229 -10.32 -11.58 5.29
CA ALA A 229 -11.07 -12.22 6.36
C ALA A 229 -10.92 -13.76 6.40
N TYR A 230 -10.50 -14.38 5.29
CA TYR A 230 -10.26 -15.83 5.17
C TYR A 230 -8.84 -16.14 4.73
N ASP A 231 -8.26 -17.21 5.29
CA ASP A 231 -6.90 -17.70 4.99
C ASP A 231 -5.81 -16.65 5.29
N THR A 232 -6.08 -15.76 6.25
CA THR A 232 -5.22 -14.64 6.65
C THR A 232 -4.94 -14.66 8.16
N VAL A 233 -3.69 -14.40 8.54
CA VAL A 233 -3.30 -14.03 9.90
C VAL A 233 -2.89 -12.55 9.93
N LEU A 234 -3.47 -11.78 10.85
CA LEU A 234 -3.09 -10.42 11.17
C LEU A 234 -2.10 -10.43 12.33
N ILE A 235 -0.90 -9.89 12.10
CA ILE A 235 0.05 -9.52 13.15
C ILE A 235 -0.07 -8.00 13.35
N ALA A 236 -0.74 -7.60 14.42
CA ALA A 236 -0.84 -6.21 14.84
C ALA A 236 0.42 -5.81 15.62
N ASP A 237 1.42 -5.30 14.89
CA ASP A 237 2.65 -4.82 15.48
C ASP A 237 2.43 -3.46 16.17
N GLU A 238 2.99 -3.31 17.36
CA GLU A 238 2.71 -2.17 18.24
C GLU A 238 1.19 -1.98 18.50
N ALA A 239 0.49 -3.07 18.80
CA ALA A 239 -0.97 -3.10 18.99
C ALA A 239 -1.51 -2.00 19.94
N HIS A 240 -0.69 -1.53 20.89
CA HIS A 240 -1.02 -0.40 21.77
C HIS A 240 -1.34 0.92 21.06
N LEU A 241 -0.92 1.08 19.80
CA LEU A 241 -1.20 2.23 18.91
C LEU A 241 -2.38 2.00 17.96
N SER A 242 -3.03 0.83 17.99
CA SER A 242 -4.13 0.46 17.08
C SER A 242 -5.11 -0.48 17.76
N ARG A 243 -5.46 -0.19 19.02
CA ARG A 243 -6.28 -1.08 19.84
C ARG A 243 -7.68 -1.26 19.26
N GLN A 244 -8.27 -0.20 18.71
CA GLN A 244 -9.58 -0.25 18.05
C GLN A 244 -9.58 -1.20 16.86
N LEU A 245 -8.54 -1.20 16.02
CA LEU A 245 -8.45 -2.13 14.89
C LEU A 245 -8.38 -3.58 15.40
N VAL A 246 -7.59 -3.83 16.44
CA VAL A 246 -7.45 -5.19 17.00
C VAL A 246 -8.78 -5.69 17.55
N GLU A 247 -9.51 -4.85 18.30
CA GLU A 247 -10.85 -5.15 18.78
C GLU A 247 -11.81 -5.48 17.63
N THR A 248 -11.80 -4.67 16.58
CA THR A 248 -12.61 -4.88 15.37
C THR A 248 -12.25 -6.18 14.66
N ALA A 249 -10.96 -6.45 14.42
CA ALA A 249 -10.49 -7.66 13.75
C ALA A 249 -10.89 -8.93 14.52
N ARG A 250 -10.84 -8.90 15.86
CA ARG A 250 -11.31 -10.01 16.72
C ARG A 250 -12.81 -10.26 16.62
N GLN A 251 -13.62 -9.27 16.24
CA GLN A 251 -15.06 -9.48 16.02
C GLN A 251 -15.36 -10.27 14.74
N ILE A 252 -14.46 -10.29 13.76
CA ILE A 252 -14.75 -10.89 12.45
C ILE A 252 -14.95 -12.41 12.53
N PRO A 253 -14.04 -13.20 13.14
CA PRO A 253 -14.28 -14.62 13.36
C PRO A 253 -15.54 -14.90 14.17
N ARG A 254 -15.89 -14.02 15.12
CA ARG A 254 -17.12 -14.12 15.92
C ARG A 254 -18.36 -13.91 15.06
N ILE A 255 -18.39 -12.89 14.19
CA ILE A 255 -19.54 -12.62 13.33
C ILE A 255 -19.68 -13.72 12.27
N GLU A 256 -18.58 -14.14 11.64
CA GLU A 256 -18.60 -15.26 10.68
C GLU A 256 -19.02 -16.57 11.35
N SER A 257 -18.74 -16.77 12.65
CA SER A 257 -19.22 -17.94 13.38
C SER A 257 -20.75 -18.03 13.55
N MET A 258 -21.47 -16.95 13.25
CA MET A 258 -22.93 -16.90 13.28
C MET A 258 -23.55 -17.44 11.99
N ALA A 259 -22.78 -17.56 10.91
CA ALA A 259 -23.19 -18.19 9.65
C ALA A 259 -23.04 -19.72 9.70
N GLY A 260 -23.44 -20.40 8.63
CA GLY A 260 -23.16 -21.82 8.44
C GLY A 260 -21.67 -22.11 8.28
N ASP A 261 -21.27 -23.35 8.53
CA ASP A 261 -19.86 -23.75 8.61
C ASP A 261 -19.20 -24.11 7.26
N ALA A 262 -19.91 -23.97 6.14
CA ALA A 262 -19.47 -24.48 4.84
C ALA A 262 -18.07 -23.96 4.42
N VAL A 263 -17.83 -22.65 4.51
CA VAL A 263 -16.52 -22.06 4.15
C VAL A 263 -15.51 -22.25 5.29
N ARG A 264 -15.90 -21.92 6.53
CA ARG A 264 -15.03 -21.93 7.72
C ARG A 264 -14.49 -23.32 8.08
N SER A 265 -15.21 -24.38 7.74
CA SER A 265 -14.74 -25.75 7.94
C SER A 265 -13.59 -26.15 7.00
N CYS A 266 -13.47 -25.46 5.87
CA CYS A 266 -12.45 -25.71 4.85
C CYS A 266 -11.27 -24.73 4.97
N VAL A 267 -11.58 -23.45 5.21
CA VAL A 267 -10.60 -22.35 5.20
C VAL A 267 -10.66 -21.59 6.53
N PRO A 268 -9.53 -21.36 7.21
CA PRO A 268 -9.52 -20.65 8.49
C PRO A 268 -10.00 -19.20 8.32
N THR A 269 -10.80 -18.72 9.26
CA THR A 269 -11.11 -17.29 9.37
C THR A 269 -9.92 -16.50 9.92
N LEU A 270 -10.00 -15.17 9.87
CA LEU A 270 -8.97 -14.24 10.30
C LEU A 270 -8.41 -14.58 11.70
N GLN A 271 -7.12 -14.88 11.77
CA GLN A 271 -6.41 -15.03 13.04
C GLN A 271 -5.78 -13.69 13.42
N VAL A 272 -5.85 -13.29 14.69
CA VAL A 272 -5.35 -11.98 15.16
C VAL A 272 -4.33 -12.17 16.26
N VAL A 273 -3.11 -11.68 16.01
CA VAL A 273 -1.97 -11.76 16.93
C VAL A 273 -1.55 -10.34 17.30
N GLU A 274 -1.53 -10.02 18.58
CA GLU A 274 -0.97 -8.76 19.07
C GLU A 274 0.52 -8.93 19.34
N THR A 275 1.35 -7.99 18.90
CA THR A 275 2.72 -7.90 19.40
C THR A 275 2.81 -6.84 20.50
N THR A 276 3.59 -7.12 21.53
CA THR A 276 3.92 -6.13 22.54
C THR A 276 5.36 -6.22 23.00
N ALA A 277 6.00 -5.06 23.19
CA ALA A 277 7.29 -4.95 23.84
C ALA A 277 7.19 -5.06 25.37
N THR A 278 6.01 -4.78 25.92
CA THR A 278 5.73 -4.73 27.36
C THR A 278 4.34 -5.30 27.64
N PRO A 279 4.21 -6.47 28.28
CA PRO A 279 2.90 -7.00 28.62
C PRO A 279 2.18 -6.02 29.57
N GLN A 280 0.96 -5.62 29.22
CA GLN A 280 0.16 -4.74 30.08
C GLN A 280 -0.31 -5.53 31.30
N SER A 281 0.15 -5.16 32.49
CA SER A 281 -0.20 -5.81 33.75
C SER A 281 -1.56 -5.36 34.32
N GLU A 282 -2.23 -4.37 33.71
CA GLU A 282 -3.52 -3.84 34.19
C GLU A 282 -4.72 -4.80 33.99
N GLU A 283 -4.59 -5.85 33.19
CA GLU A 283 -5.69 -6.81 32.98
C GLU A 283 -5.91 -7.80 34.14
N LYS A 284 -5.06 -7.79 35.17
CA LYS A 284 -5.24 -8.65 36.36
C LYS A 284 -6.28 -8.13 37.36
N GLN A 285 -6.81 -6.92 37.19
CA GLN A 285 -7.89 -6.40 38.04
C GLN A 285 -9.14 -6.00 37.23
N GLY A 286 -9.86 -6.98 36.65
CA GLY A 286 -11.26 -6.75 36.30
C GLY A 286 -11.87 -7.68 35.26
N ASN A 287 -11.14 -8.06 34.20
CA ASN A 287 -11.70 -8.87 33.12
C ASN A 287 -11.28 -10.33 33.24
N LYS A 288 -12.20 -11.18 33.71
CA LYS A 288 -12.11 -12.65 33.65
C LYS A 288 -12.05 -13.22 32.21
N ALA A 289 -12.07 -12.38 31.18
CA ALA A 289 -12.07 -12.77 29.78
C ALA A 289 -10.68 -13.24 29.27
N ASN A 290 -9.58 -12.76 29.86
CA ASN A 290 -8.22 -13.00 29.32
C ASN A 290 -7.45 -14.15 29.99
N ALA A 291 -8.11 -14.95 30.83
CA ALA A 291 -7.51 -16.09 31.52
C ALA A 291 -7.21 -17.31 30.61
N GLY A 292 -7.24 -17.15 29.29
CA GLY A 292 -7.06 -18.22 28.30
C GLY A 292 -6.36 -17.82 27.00
N LEU A 293 -5.74 -16.63 26.92
CA LEU A 293 -4.97 -16.22 25.74
C LEU A 293 -3.63 -16.97 25.69
N VAL A 294 -3.28 -17.50 24.52
CA VAL A 294 -1.99 -18.16 24.27
C VAL A 294 -0.96 -17.09 23.92
N SER A 295 0.09 -16.98 24.73
CA SER A 295 1.20 -16.04 24.49
C SER A 295 2.52 -16.77 24.32
N VAL A 296 3.35 -16.25 23.41
CA VAL A 296 4.73 -16.72 23.18
C VAL A 296 5.67 -15.51 23.25
N GLY A 297 6.80 -15.64 23.94
CA GLY A 297 7.71 -14.51 24.10
C GLY A 297 9.14 -14.89 24.48
N VAL A 298 9.96 -13.86 24.67
CA VAL A 298 11.34 -14.01 25.17
C VAL A 298 11.32 -14.39 26.65
N GLU A 299 12.12 -15.37 27.03
CA GLU A 299 12.26 -15.89 28.39
C GLU A 299 13.70 -15.71 28.90
N ALA A 300 13.89 -15.63 30.21
CA ALA A 300 15.22 -15.45 30.80
C ALA A 300 16.19 -16.59 30.44
N SER A 301 15.69 -17.82 30.28
CA SER A 301 16.45 -19.00 29.86
C SER A 301 16.95 -18.94 28.41
N ASP A 302 16.43 -18.02 27.59
CA ASP A 302 16.89 -17.87 26.21
C ASP A 302 18.34 -17.34 26.16
N PHE A 303 18.75 -16.53 27.16
CA PHE A 303 20.07 -15.90 27.19
C PHE A 303 21.21 -16.89 27.40
N ASP A 304 20.93 -18.06 27.97
CA ASP A 304 21.91 -19.13 28.12
C ASP A 304 22.35 -19.70 26.75
N ASN A 305 21.47 -19.62 25.75
CA ASN A 305 21.69 -20.17 24.41
C ASN A 305 21.95 -19.08 23.37
N ASP A 306 21.28 -17.93 23.50
CA ASP A 306 21.28 -16.85 22.51
C ASP A 306 22.12 -15.66 22.96
N ALA A 307 23.45 -15.81 22.95
CA ALA A 307 24.38 -14.76 23.38
C ALA A 307 24.20 -13.43 22.62
N ALA A 308 23.86 -13.48 21.32
CA ALA A 308 23.57 -12.29 20.53
C ALA A 308 22.27 -11.58 20.98
N LEU A 309 21.24 -12.34 21.35
CA LEU A 309 20.01 -11.79 21.92
C LEU A 309 20.27 -11.16 23.29
N ALA A 310 21.07 -11.84 24.12
CA ALA A 310 21.49 -11.33 25.43
C ALA A 310 22.21 -9.98 25.29
N LYS A 311 23.16 -9.85 24.35
CA LYS A 311 23.82 -8.56 24.05
C LYS A 311 22.82 -7.49 23.62
N ARG A 312 21.86 -7.80 22.75
CA ARG A 312 20.87 -6.82 22.28
C ARG A 312 19.93 -6.32 23.39
N LEU A 313 19.50 -7.21 24.29
CA LEU A 313 18.47 -6.91 25.27
C LEU A 313 19.00 -6.47 26.64
N CYS A 314 20.19 -6.93 27.03
CA CYS A 314 20.73 -6.77 28.39
C CYS A 314 21.94 -5.82 28.46
N THR A 315 22.45 -5.30 27.33
CA THR A 315 23.58 -4.35 27.39
C THR A 315 23.13 -3.03 28.02
N PRO A 316 23.82 -2.50 29.05
CA PRO A 316 23.39 -1.33 29.79
C PRO A 316 23.24 -0.06 28.94
N LYS A 317 22.17 0.68 29.19
CA LYS A 317 21.88 1.98 28.57
C LYS A 317 21.61 3.01 29.67
N HIS A 318 22.67 3.73 30.06
CA HIS A 318 22.63 4.68 31.16
C HIS A 318 21.87 5.94 30.74
N LEU A 319 20.74 6.18 31.40
CA LEU A 319 19.91 7.36 31.17
C LEU A 319 20.25 8.48 32.14
N VAL A 320 20.37 9.70 31.62
CA VAL A 320 20.48 10.94 32.39
C VAL A 320 19.28 11.83 32.08
N LEU A 321 18.50 12.16 33.11
CA LEU A 321 17.30 13.00 33.01
C LEU A 321 17.61 14.43 33.48
N GLU A 322 17.47 15.42 32.59
CA GLU A 322 17.66 16.84 32.87
C GLU A 322 16.37 17.64 32.60
N GLN A 323 15.77 18.21 33.65
CA GLN A 323 14.51 18.99 33.57
C GLN A 323 14.67 20.40 34.14
N THR A 324 15.54 21.20 33.53
CA THR A 324 15.90 22.54 34.03
C THR A 324 15.37 23.68 33.16
N ALA A 325 15.06 23.41 31.89
CA ALA A 325 14.69 24.43 30.92
C ALA A 325 13.39 25.15 31.30
N GLN A 326 13.43 26.48 31.32
CA GLN A 326 12.28 27.35 31.58
C GLN A 326 11.60 27.82 30.29
N LYS A 327 12.29 27.72 29.14
CA LYS A 327 11.80 28.16 27.82
C LYS A 327 12.23 27.20 26.71
N THR A 328 11.48 27.15 25.62
CA THR A 328 11.78 26.33 24.43
C THR A 328 13.15 26.61 23.82
N ASN A 329 13.59 27.87 23.76
CA ASN A 329 14.92 28.20 23.21
C ASN A 329 16.05 27.72 24.12
N GLU A 330 15.85 27.80 25.45
CA GLU A 330 16.82 27.28 26.42
C GLU A 330 16.94 25.76 26.32
N LEU A 331 15.81 25.06 26.17
CA LEU A 331 15.79 23.62 25.89
C LEU A 331 16.56 23.27 24.61
N ALA A 332 16.35 24.02 23.52
CA ALA A 332 17.06 23.83 22.26
C ALA A 332 18.58 24.04 22.44
N ASP A 333 18.99 25.07 23.18
CA ASP A 333 20.40 25.37 23.44
C ASP A 333 21.06 24.25 24.26
N GLN A 334 20.40 23.74 25.31
CA GLN A 334 20.89 22.60 26.12
C GLN A 334 21.12 21.34 25.27
N ILE A 335 20.18 21.03 24.37
CA ILE A 335 20.28 19.89 23.45
C ILE A 335 21.44 20.09 22.46
N VAL A 336 21.59 21.29 21.88
CA VAL A 336 22.69 21.62 20.96
C VAL A 336 24.04 21.51 21.67
N ASP A 337 24.15 22.06 22.89
CA ASP A 337 25.36 22.00 23.71
C ASP A 337 25.76 20.54 23.97
N ARG A 338 24.80 19.67 24.36
CA ARG A 338 25.07 18.25 24.58
C ARG A 338 25.50 17.54 23.30
N CYS A 339 24.82 17.78 22.18
CA CYS A 339 25.16 17.18 20.89
C CYS A 339 26.57 17.58 20.45
N GLU A 340 26.93 18.86 20.57
CA GLU A 340 28.26 19.38 20.26
C GLU A 340 29.34 18.69 21.09
N VAL A 341 29.14 18.54 22.41
CA VAL A 341 30.09 17.87 23.30
C VAL A 341 30.31 16.40 22.90
N LEU A 342 29.24 15.65 22.62
CA LEU A 342 29.34 14.24 22.24
C LEU A 342 30.02 14.06 20.87
N ILE A 343 29.69 14.92 19.89
CA ILE A 343 30.31 14.87 18.57
C ILE A 343 31.80 15.22 18.67
N LEU A 344 32.18 16.24 19.44
CA LEU A 344 33.59 16.58 19.66
C LEU A 344 34.34 15.46 20.38
N GLU A 345 33.71 14.81 21.36
CA GLU A 345 34.26 13.62 22.01
C GLU A 345 34.53 12.52 20.98
N TYR A 346 33.60 12.29 20.04
CA TYR A 346 33.78 11.33 18.98
C TYR A 346 34.94 11.67 18.04
N GLU A 347 34.99 12.90 17.53
CA GLU A 347 36.05 13.33 16.60
C GLU A 347 37.45 13.33 17.25
N SER A 348 37.52 13.42 18.59
CA SER A 348 38.78 13.35 19.33
C SER A 348 39.32 11.94 19.58
N ARG A 349 38.48 10.91 19.44
CA ARG A 349 38.84 9.51 19.71
C ARG A 349 39.35 8.85 18.42
N GLN A 350 40.47 8.14 18.52
CA GLN A 350 40.84 7.14 17.52
C GLN A 350 40.02 5.87 17.82
N TYR A 351 39.11 5.53 16.92
CA TYR A 351 38.32 4.31 17.03
C TYR A 351 39.13 3.14 16.49
N ASP A 352 39.34 2.11 17.32
CA ASP A 352 39.91 0.81 16.93
C ASP A 352 38.86 -0.08 16.23
N ASP A 353 37.57 0.30 16.28
CA ASP A 353 36.43 -0.50 15.85
C ASP A 353 35.84 -0.01 14.51
N ALA A 354 35.29 -0.96 13.73
CA ALA A 354 35.05 -0.85 12.28
C ALA A 354 33.88 0.06 11.83
N SER A 355 33.25 0.82 12.74
CA SER A 355 32.11 1.70 12.42
C SER A 355 32.26 3.09 13.05
N LEU A 356 32.17 4.15 12.24
CA LEU A 356 32.20 5.53 12.72
C LEU A 356 31.00 5.81 13.65
N PRO A 357 31.19 6.53 14.77
CA PRO A 357 30.12 6.83 15.70
C PRO A 357 29.10 7.79 15.07
N VAL A 358 27.82 7.52 15.30
CA VAL A 358 26.70 8.36 14.87
C VAL A 358 25.85 8.69 16.09
N LEU A 359 25.61 9.99 16.32
CA LEU A 359 24.72 10.48 17.37
C LEU A 359 23.26 10.48 16.89
N GLY A 360 22.34 9.93 17.69
CA GLY A 360 20.91 10.11 17.47
C GLY A 360 20.38 11.33 18.23
N CYS A 361 19.59 12.18 17.58
CA CYS A 361 18.93 13.31 18.23
C CYS A 361 17.42 13.29 17.95
N VAL A 362 16.60 12.92 18.94
CA VAL A 362 15.15 12.71 18.77
C VAL A 362 14.35 13.79 19.47
N LEU A 363 13.57 14.53 18.69
CA LEU A 363 12.86 15.74 19.12
C LEU A 363 11.35 15.58 18.92
N ASN A 364 10.54 16.20 19.76
CA ASN A 364 9.10 15.97 19.78
C ASN A 364 8.37 16.70 18.65
N THR A 365 8.95 17.77 18.09
CA THR A 365 8.35 18.58 17.02
C THR A 365 9.34 18.87 15.89
N VAL A 366 8.82 19.01 14.67
CA VAL A 366 9.66 19.38 13.50
C VAL A 366 10.26 20.77 13.66
N ASP A 367 9.57 21.69 14.34
CA ASP A 367 10.11 23.02 14.60
C ASP A 367 11.33 22.99 15.49
N MET A 368 11.32 22.13 16.52
CA MET A 368 12.50 21.91 17.34
C MET A 368 13.63 21.27 16.52
N ALA A 369 13.32 20.26 15.70
CA ALA A 369 14.31 19.61 14.83
C ALA A 369 14.99 20.58 13.87
N ARG A 370 14.23 21.46 13.22
CA ARG A 370 14.78 22.51 12.33
C ARG A 370 15.71 23.46 13.08
N ARG A 371 15.29 23.94 14.27
CA ARG A 371 16.08 24.86 15.11
C ARG A 371 17.39 24.23 15.57
N VAL A 372 17.32 23.02 16.13
CA VAL A 372 18.49 22.28 16.61
C VAL A 372 19.44 21.98 15.46
N LYS A 373 18.95 21.54 14.29
CA LYS A 373 19.78 21.30 13.11
C LYS A 373 20.53 22.55 12.67
N SER A 374 19.82 23.65 12.41
CA SER A 374 20.43 24.90 11.93
C SER A 374 21.48 25.44 12.92
N ASN A 375 21.21 25.36 14.22
CA ASN A 375 22.13 25.81 15.25
C ASN A 375 23.35 24.88 15.37
N LEU A 376 23.14 23.56 15.35
CA LEU A 376 24.21 22.57 15.42
C LEU A 376 25.15 22.67 14.22
N GLU A 377 24.63 22.71 12.99
CA GLU A 377 25.46 22.85 11.77
C GLU A 377 26.33 24.11 11.81
N LYS A 378 25.78 25.24 12.29
CA LYS A 378 26.55 26.48 12.47
C LYS A 378 27.68 26.33 13.49
N ARG A 379 27.48 25.56 14.57
CA ARG A 379 28.51 25.32 15.58
C ARG A 379 29.57 24.33 15.11
N LEU A 380 29.16 23.21 14.52
CA LEU A 380 30.08 22.20 13.96
C LEU A 380 30.98 22.80 12.87
N LYS A 381 30.42 23.64 11.99
CA LYS A 381 31.21 24.39 10.99
C LYS A 381 32.25 25.32 11.61
N LYS A 382 31.95 25.95 12.75
CA LYS A 382 32.92 26.77 13.49
C LYS A 382 33.99 25.93 14.20
N ALA A 383 33.62 24.73 14.66
CA ALA A 383 34.53 23.77 15.27
C ALA A 383 35.42 23.02 14.25
N GLY A 384 35.19 23.21 12.95
CA GLY A 384 35.98 22.60 11.87
C GLY A 384 35.57 21.18 11.49
N ILE A 385 34.37 20.74 11.90
CA ILE A 385 33.84 19.41 11.61
C ILE A 385 33.15 19.44 10.25
N THR A 386 33.54 18.54 9.34
CA THR A 386 33.07 18.49 7.95
C THR A 386 31.97 17.46 7.70
N ARG A 387 31.79 16.50 8.62
CA ARG A 387 30.75 15.46 8.53
C ARG A 387 29.34 16.06 8.62
N PRO A 388 28.39 15.65 7.75
CA PRO A 388 27.07 16.26 7.68
C PRO A 388 26.18 15.95 8.89
N VAL A 389 25.20 16.83 9.13
CA VAL A 389 24.06 16.57 10.01
C VAL A 389 22.85 16.26 9.15
N LYS A 390 22.30 15.04 9.27
CA LYS A 390 21.15 14.60 8.47
C LYS A 390 19.86 14.78 9.27
N ALA A 391 18.75 14.98 8.57
CA ALA A 391 17.43 15.11 9.16
C ALA A 391 16.48 14.06 8.62
N TYR A 392 15.72 13.42 9.51
CA TYR A 392 14.69 12.44 9.17
C TYR A 392 13.42 12.76 9.94
N VAL A 393 12.41 13.30 9.27
CA VAL A 393 11.18 13.81 9.90
C VAL A 393 9.92 13.31 9.19
N GLY A 394 8.82 13.17 9.93
CA GLY A 394 7.50 12.76 9.44
C GLY A 394 7.01 13.39 8.13
N PRO A 395 7.05 14.73 7.97
CA PRO A 395 6.45 15.44 6.84
C PRO A 395 7.22 15.39 5.50
N MET A 396 8.30 14.62 5.42
CA MET A 396 9.08 14.54 4.18
C MET A 396 8.36 13.66 3.14
N ARG A 397 8.51 14.02 1.86
CA ARG A 397 8.15 13.16 0.72
C ARG A 397 8.86 11.81 0.79
N ALA A 398 8.20 10.77 0.30
CA ALA A 398 8.78 9.42 0.26
C ALA A 398 10.06 9.37 -0.59
N TYR A 399 10.12 10.15 -1.67
CA TYR A 399 11.30 10.25 -2.54
C TYR A 399 12.56 10.65 -1.74
N GLU A 400 12.52 11.74 -0.97
CA GLU A 400 13.66 12.18 -0.17
C GLU A 400 13.93 11.32 1.06
N LYS A 401 12.90 10.74 1.68
CA LYS A 401 13.09 9.80 2.80
C LYS A 401 13.87 8.57 2.35
N THR A 402 13.54 8.02 1.18
CA THR A 402 14.20 6.84 0.62
C THR A 402 15.69 7.11 0.39
N GLY A 403 16.03 8.28 -0.17
CA GLY A 403 17.43 8.68 -0.35
C GLY A 403 18.20 8.77 0.97
N VAL A 404 17.62 9.40 2.01
CA VAL A 404 18.25 9.48 3.33
C VAL A 404 18.37 8.09 3.99
N ALA A 405 17.37 7.24 3.86
CA ALA A 405 17.39 5.88 4.41
C ALA A 405 18.47 5.01 3.76
N GLN A 406 18.63 5.07 2.43
CA GLN A 406 19.69 4.37 1.69
C GLN A 406 21.09 4.85 2.09
N GLU A 407 21.27 6.16 2.26
CA GLU A 407 22.52 6.72 2.80
C GLU A 407 22.80 6.23 4.24
N LEU A 408 21.76 5.97 5.04
CA LEU A 408 21.92 5.51 6.42
C LEU A 408 22.11 3.99 6.53
N SER A 409 21.53 3.18 5.65
CA SER A 409 21.72 1.72 5.62
C SER A 409 23.11 1.32 5.16
N THR A 410 23.67 2.03 4.18
CA THR A 410 25.06 1.84 3.73
C THR A 410 26.09 2.05 4.85
N ILE A 411 25.77 2.87 5.86
CA ILE A 411 26.60 3.06 7.06
C ILE A 411 26.56 1.84 7.99
N SER A 412 25.40 1.18 8.08
CA SER A 412 25.19 0.01 8.95
C SER A 412 25.83 -1.27 8.37
N ASP A 413 25.86 -1.41 7.03
CA ASP A 413 26.36 -2.60 6.32
C ASP A 413 27.84 -2.51 5.90
N ALA A 414 28.37 -1.30 5.66
CA ALA A 414 29.78 -1.11 5.37
C ALA A 414 30.62 -1.20 6.65
N GLY A 415 31.05 -2.42 7.01
CA GLY A 415 32.36 -2.56 7.63
C GLY A 415 33.38 -1.90 6.70
N LEU A 416 33.91 -0.75 7.09
CA LEU A 416 34.73 0.17 6.29
C LEU A 416 35.96 -0.54 5.68
N ALA A 417 35.80 -1.14 4.50
CA ALA A 417 36.91 -1.59 3.67
C ALA A 417 37.46 -0.46 2.77
N SER A 418 36.84 0.72 2.75
CA SER A 418 37.32 1.88 2.01
C SER A 418 38.00 2.88 2.94
N SER A 419 39.34 2.88 2.94
CA SER A 419 40.20 3.92 3.51
C SER A 419 40.19 5.24 2.72
N ASP A 420 39.12 5.51 1.96
CA ASP A 420 38.99 6.71 1.14
C ASP A 420 38.45 7.89 1.95
N SER A 421 39.19 8.98 1.99
CA SER A 421 38.85 10.20 2.73
C SER A 421 37.50 10.82 2.34
N ASP A 422 37.09 10.64 1.08
CA ASP A 422 35.82 11.17 0.57
C ASP A 422 34.60 10.39 1.11
N SER A 423 34.77 9.10 1.45
CA SER A 423 33.71 8.27 2.04
C SER A 423 33.47 8.55 3.54
N ILE A 424 34.50 9.02 4.25
CA ILE A 424 34.43 9.44 5.65
C ILE A 424 33.82 10.84 5.76
N ALA A 425 34.11 11.73 4.80
CA ALA A 425 33.55 13.07 4.77
C ALA A 425 32.03 13.11 4.52
N SER A 426 31.49 12.11 3.80
CA SER A 426 30.05 11.96 3.57
C SER A 426 29.29 11.31 4.73
N HIS A 427 29.98 10.65 5.66
CA HIS A 427 29.37 9.96 6.81
C HIS A 427 28.78 10.95 7.83
N PRO A 428 27.47 10.87 8.14
CA PRO A 428 26.84 11.78 9.10
C PRO A 428 27.44 11.63 10.50
N CYS A 429 27.66 12.76 11.19
CA CYS A 429 28.05 12.76 12.60
C CYS A 429 26.83 12.70 13.54
N CYS A 430 25.69 13.18 13.06
CA CYS A 430 24.43 13.24 13.81
C CYS A 430 23.24 13.07 12.87
N VAL A 431 22.26 12.30 13.31
CA VAL A 431 20.94 12.19 12.67
C VAL A 431 19.90 12.80 13.60
N ILE A 432 19.32 13.91 13.17
CA ILE A 432 18.26 14.60 13.89
C ILE A 432 16.92 14.14 13.32
N GLY A 433 15.95 13.85 14.18
CA GLY A 433 14.63 13.49 13.71
C GLY A 433 13.57 13.61 14.76
N THR A 434 12.34 13.34 14.35
CA THR A 434 11.19 13.31 15.28
C THR A 434 10.89 11.87 15.72
N GLN A 435 9.64 11.58 16.07
CA GLN A 435 9.17 10.21 16.35
C GLN A 435 9.43 9.23 15.18
N THR A 436 9.79 9.73 14.00
CA THR A 436 10.24 8.94 12.84
C THR A 436 11.60 8.28 13.02
N LEU A 437 12.43 8.69 13.98
CA LEU A 437 13.65 7.94 14.34
C LEU A 437 13.39 6.86 15.38
N GLU A 438 12.24 6.87 16.04
CA GLU A 438 11.84 5.76 16.91
C GLU A 438 11.64 4.49 16.08
N VAL A 439 11.27 4.63 14.80
CA VAL A 439 10.80 3.56 13.91
C VAL A 439 11.09 3.87 12.43
N GLY A 440 11.67 2.93 11.70
CA GLY A 440 11.78 3.03 10.25
C GLY A 440 13.03 3.71 9.70
N VAL A 441 14.14 3.62 10.44
CA VAL A 441 15.48 3.57 9.86
C VAL A 441 16.29 2.55 10.66
N ASP A 442 16.94 1.59 10.00
CA ASP A 442 17.82 0.62 10.67
C ASP A 442 19.21 1.21 10.96
N VAL A 443 19.25 2.14 11.92
CA VAL A 443 20.50 2.75 12.42
C VAL A 443 20.75 2.32 13.86
N ASP A 444 22.01 1.97 14.15
CA ASP A 444 22.50 1.71 15.50
C ASP A 444 23.26 2.94 16.04
N PHE A 445 22.57 3.78 16.82
CA PHE A 445 23.17 4.99 17.38
C PHE A 445 24.15 4.66 18.50
N THR A 446 25.26 5.40 18.56
CA THR A 446 26.27 5.26 19.62
C THR A 446 25.74 5.73 20.97
N ASP A 447 25.22 6.96 20.98
CA ASP A 447 24.50 7.58 22.10
C ASP A 447 23.30 8.31 21.52
N MET A 448 22.36 8.74 22.38
CA MET A 448 21.22 9.53 21.95
C MET A 448 20.96 10.71 22.89
N VAL A 449 20.60 11.84 22.29
CA VAL A 449 20.04 13.01 22.96
C VAL A 449 18.57 13.11 22.56
N THR A 450 17.66 13.28 23.51
CA THR A 450 16.24 13.33 23.20
C THR A 450 15.46 14.25 24.12
N GLU A 451 14.35 14.81 23.62
CA GLU A 451 13.35 15.45 24.47
C GLU A 451 12.60 14.41 25.32
N LEU A 452 12.14 14.82 26.51
CA LEU A 452 11.23 14.02 27.34
C LEU A 452 9.95 13.73 26.55
N ALA A 453 9.54 12.46 26.57
CA ALA A 453 8.37 11.95 25.85
C ALA A 453 7.65 10.91 26.74
N PRO A 454 6.44 10.46 26.37
CA PRO A 454 5.76 9.37 27.07
C PRO A 454 6.68 8.15 27.21
N ALA A 455 6.50 7.40 28.29
CA ALA A 455 7.41 6.31 28.66
C ALA A 455 7.61 5.29 27.53
N SER A 456 6.53 4.90 26.85
CA SER A 456 6.57 4.02 25.67
C SER A 456 7.48 4.54 24.55
N ALA A 457 7.45 5.85 24.26
CA ALA A 457 8.32 6.49 23.28
C ALA A 457 9.79 6.48 23.72
N ILE A 458 10.08 6.72 25.01
CA ILE A 458 11.44 6.63 25.56
C ILE A 458 12.00 5.20 25.42
N VAL A 459 11.20 4.16 25.69
CA VAL A 459 11.61 2.76 25.48
C VAL A 459 11.97 2.49 24.01
N GLN A 460 11.16 3.00 23.07
CA GLN A 460 11.42 2.84 21.64
C GLN A 460 12.71 3.57 21.21
N ARG A 461 12.92 4.80 21.69
CA ARG A 461 14.14 5.60 21.47
C ARG A 461 15.38 4.90 22.01
N ALA A 462 15.32 4.41 23.25
CA ALA A 462 16.39 3.62 23.86
C ALA A 462 16.69 2.34 23.06
N GLY A 463 15.66 1.75 22.44
CA GLY A 463 15.79 0.59 21.53
C GLY A 463 16.67 0.84 20.29
N ARG A 464 16.93 2.09 19.91
CA ARG A 464 17.80 2.48 18.78
C ARG A 464 19.23 2.83 19.20
N VAL A 465 19.50 2.87 20.50
CA VAL A 465 20.83 3.14 21.06
C VAL A 465 21.53 1.83 21.36
N ASN A 466 22.72 1.63 20.79
CA ASN A 466 23.50 0.39 20.91
C ASN A 466 22.62 -0.86 20.70
N ARG A 467 21.78 -0.80 19.67
CA ARG A 467 20.75 -1.78 19.29
C ARG A 467 21.37 -3.16 19.10
N GLN A 468 22.58 -3.24 18.55
CA GLN A 468 23.25 -4.51 18.29
C GLN A 468 24.05 -5.03 19.49
N GLY A 469 24.21 -4.23 20.56
CA GLY A 469 25.04 -4.58 21.72
C GLY A 469 26.52 -4.73 21.36
N LYS A 470 27.00 -3.95 20.38
CA LYS A 470 28.40 -3.93 19.93
C LYS A 470 29.31 -3.22 20.94
N ARG A 471 28.77 -2.23 21.66
CA ARG A 471 29.47 -1.46 22.68
C ARG A 471 29.13 -2.01 24.06
N ASP A 472 30.05 -1.92 25.02
CA ASP A 472 29.82 -2.41 26.39
C ASP A 472 28.74 -1.63 27.14
N SER A 473 28.47 -0.39 26.73
CA SER A 473 27.42 0.47 27.27
C SER A 473 27.06 1.58 26.29
N ALA A 474 25.95 2.28 26.54
CA ALA A 474 25.59 3.50 25.84
C ALA A 474 24.90 4.52 26.75
N ARG A 475 24.84 5.78 26.31
CA ARG A 475 24.28 6.90 27.06
C ARG A 475 23.04 7.46 26.39
N LEU A 476 22.01 7.74 27.18
CA LEU A 476 20.76 8.35 26.77
C LEU A 476 20.51 9.62 27.58
N PHE A 477 20.57 10.79 26.93
CA PHE A 477 20.33 12.08 27.58
C PHE A 477 18.91 12.56 27.28
N VAL A 478 18.07 12.67 28.31
CA VAL A 478 16.67 13.08 28.20
C VAL A 478 16.49 14.49 28.77
N TYR A 479 16.04 15.42 27.91
CA TYR A 479 15.86 16.83 28.24
C TYR A 479 14.38 17.21 28.31
N GLY A 480 13.94 17.81 29.40
CA GLY A 480 12.54 18.23 29.58
C GLY A 480 12.40 19.64 30.15
N ALA A 481 11.16 20.14 30.13
CA ALA A 481 10.79 21.37 30.80
C ALA A 481 10.89 21.22 32.33
N SER A 482 11.16 22.32 33.01
CA SER A 482 11.22 22.35 34.47
C SER A 482 9.84 22.10 35.11
N GLU A 483 9.81 21.20 36.09
CA GLU A 483 8.61 20.91 36.90
C GLU A 483 8.12 22.12 37.72
N GLN A 484 8.95 23.17 37.85
CA GLN A 484 8.62 24.41 38.56
C GLN A 484 7.83 25.41 37.71
N LEU A 485 7.66 25.15 36.41
CA LEU A 485 6.88 26.01 35.52
C LEU A 485 5.40 25.99 35.89
N ALA A 486 4.68 27.07 35.56
CA ALA A 486 3.23 27.07 35.63
C ALA A 486 2.64 26.03 34.65
N GLU A 487 1.53 25.41 35.04
CA GLU A 487 0.88 24.30 34.30
C GLU A 487 0.63 24.63 32.81
N ASN A 488 0.19 25.86 32.50
CA ASN A 488 -0.01 26.31 31.12
C ASN A 488 1.29 26.34 30.29
N GLU A 489 2.41 26.73 30.90
CA GLU A 489 3.72 26.75 30.22
C GLU A 489 4.29 25.34 30.09
N GLN A 490 4.08 24.47 31.09
CA GLN A 490 4.40 23.05 30.99
C GLN A 490 3.65 22.41 29.82
N GLN A 491 2.33 22.61 29.73
CA GLN A 491 1.53 22.06 28.64
C GLN A 491 1.94 22.60 27.26
N LYS A 492 2.37 23.86 27.19
CA LYS A 492 2.86 24.46 25.94
C LYS A 492 4.18 23.82 25.49
N MET A 493 5.08 23.53 26.42
CA MET A 493 6.35 22.85 26.14
C MET A 493 6.19 21.32 25.97
N ALA A 494 5.14 20.73 26.55
CA ALA A 494 4.85 19.30 26.44
C ALA A 494 4.34 18.86 25.07
N ARG A 495 3.80 19.79 24.26
CA ARG A 495 3.26 19.50 22.92
C ARG A 495 4.29 18.73 22.07
N PRO A 496 3.89 17.67 21.36
CA PRO A 496 2.50 17.29 21.05
C PRO A 496 1.80 16.44 22.14
N TYR A 497 2.48 16.12 23.24
CA TYR A 497 1.97 15.26 24.31
C TYR A 497 1.25 16.07 25.41
N ASP A 498 0.60 15.34 26.31
CA ASP A 498 0.01 15.91 27.53
C ASP A 498 1.10 16.08 28.62
N ALA A 499 1.04 17.18 29.38
CA ALA A 499 1.99 17.44 30.45
C ALA A 499 1.91 16.38 31.57
N GLU A 500 0.73 15.80 31.83
CA GLU A 500 0.57 14.69 32.77
C GLU A 500 1.30 13.44 32.27
N GLU A 501 1.20 13.09 30.98
CA GLU A 501 1.91 11.93 30.43
C GLU A 501 3.43 12.07 30.57
N LEU A 502 3.96 13.30 30.38
CA LEU A 502 5.39 13.57 30.59
C LEU A 502 5.78 13.52 32.08
N ARG A 503 4.89 13.93 32.99
CA ARG A 503 5.10 13.80 34.44
C ARG A 503 5.09 12.34 34.88
N GLU A 504 4.16 11.53 34.37
CA GLU A 504 4.09 10.08 34.59
C GLU A 504 5.37 9.40 34.06
N ALA A 505 5.83 9.76 32.86
CA ALA A 505 7.07 9.23 32.30
C ALA A 505 8.30 9.60 33.14
N SER A 506 8.40 10.85 33.61
CA SER A 506 9.49 11.30 34.49
C SER A 506 9.46 10.59 35.86
N ALA A 507 8.27 10.43 36.45
CA ALA A 507 8.09 9.69 37.70
C ALA A 507 8.49 8.22 37.54
N TRP A 508 8.09 7.59 36.43
CA TRP A 508 8.45 6.22 36.09
C TRP A 508 9.96 6.05 35.91
N LEU A 509 10.63 6.94 35.16
CA LEU A 509 12.08 6.92 34.98
C LEU A 509 12.84 6.97 36.31
N ARG A 510 12.35 7.76 37.27
CA ARG A 510 12.94 7.82 38.62
C ARG A 510 12.64 6.56 39.44
N ALA A 511 11.47 5.95 39.25
CA ALA A 511 11.06 4.74 39.98
C ALA A 511 11.85 3.49 39.57
N ILE A 512 12.37 3.44 38.34
CA ILE A 512 13.20 2.32 37.84
C ILE A 512 14.70 2.52 38.09
N SER A 513 15.10 3.56 38.84
CA SER A 513 16.51 3.78 39.20
C SER A 513 16.99 2.72 40.20
N ASP A 514 18.26 2.35 40.09
CA ASP A 514 18.90 1.44 41.04
C ASP A 514 19.25 2.14 42.37
N ASP A 515 19.82 1.38 43.31
CA ASP A 515 20.24 1.90 44.63
C ASP A 515 21.29 3.03 44.56
N GLN A 516 21.99 3.19 43.43
CA GLN A 516 22.97 4.25 43.18
C GLN A 516 22.35 5.48 42.50
N GLY A 517 21.08 5.39 42.11
CA GLY A 517 20.35 6.43 41.38
C GLY A 517 20.57 6.39 39.87
N ASP A 518 21.21 5.34 39.35
CA ASP A 518 21.43 5.15 37.92
C ASP A 518 20.20 4.51 37.27
N ILE A 519 19.86 4.94 36.06
CA ILE A 519 18.71 4.43 35.31
C ILE A 519 19.23 3.59 34.14
N ASP A 520 18.96 2.28 34.16
CA ASP A 520 19.24 1.40 33.02
C ASP A 520 17.99 1.22 32.15
N CYS A 521 18.07 1.74 30.92
CA CYS A 521 17.01 1.65 29.92
C CYS A 521 17.23 0.52 28.91
N CYS A 522 18.04 -0.50 29.23
CA CYS A 522 18.08 -1.70 28.41
C CYS A 522 16.71 -2.41 28.39
N ALA A 523 16.41 -3.08 27.28
CA ALA A 523 15.07 -3.60 27.02
C ALA A 523 14.66 -4.68 28.05
N TRP A 524 15.63 -5.46 28.54
CA TRP A 524 15.39 -6.46 29.56
C TRP A 524 15.19 -5.86 30.96
N ALA A 525 15.97 -4.85 31.36
CA ALA A 525 15.80 -4.17 32.64
C ALA A 525 14.41 -3.55 32.77
N ILE A 526 13.91 -2.89 31.71
CA ILE A 526 12.55 -2.32 31.66
C ILE A 526 11.48 -3.41 31.83
N ARG A 527 11.67 -4.58 31.23
CA ARG A 527 10.75 -5.71 31.38
C ARG A 527 10.72 -6.21 32.83
N ILE A 528 11.89 -6.44 33.42
CA ILE A 528 12.02 -6.91 34.81
C ILE A 528 11.39 -5.91 35.77
N ALA A 529 11.67 -4.61 35.60
CA ALA A 529 11.03 -3.55 36.39
C ALA A 529 9.50 -3.62 36.29
N GLY A 530 8.96 -3.92 35.11
CA GLY A 530 7.52 -4.14 34.93
C GLY A 530 6.95 -5.36 35.67
N GLU A 531 7.70 -6.46 35.71
CA GLU A 531 7.36 -7.67 36.48
C GLU A 531 7.44 -7.42 37.99
N GLU A 532 8.32 -6.52 38.43
CA GLU A 532 8.52 -6.09 39.82
C GLU A 532 7.53 -5.00 40.30
N GLY A 533 6.59 -4.59 39.45
CA GLY A 533 5.53 -3.65 39.79
C GLY A 533 5.72 -2.20 39.32
N ASN A 534 6.74 -1.94 38.50
CA ASN A 534 6.98 -0.66 37.83
C ASN A 534 6.77 -0.78 36.31
N PRO A 535 5.57 -1.16 35.83
CA PRO A 535 5.31 -1.31 34.39
C PRO A 535 5.47 0.02 33.67
N VAL A 536 5.83 -0.04 32.39
CA VAL A 536 5.85 1.14 31.52
C VAL A 536 4.45 1.76 31.53
N PRO A 537 4.29 3.04 31.93
CA PRO A 537 3.01 3.72 31.92
C PRO A 537 2.33 3.61 30.57
N ALA A 538 1.08 3.15 30.57
CA ALA A 538 0.28 3.07 29.36
C ALA A 538 -0.11 4.48 28.91
N SER A 539 0.01 4.75 27.61
CA SER A 539 -0.60 5.95 27.03
C SER A 539 -2.09 5.94 27.30
N LYS A 540 -2.65 7.11 27.64
CA LYS A 540 -4.08 7.24 27.92
C LYS A 540 -4.86 6.82 26.67
N PRO A 541 -5.93 6.02 26.81
CA PRO A 541 -6.75 5.68 25.67
C PRO A 541 -7.33 6.98 25.09
N GLN A 542 -7.20 7.14 23.78
CA GLN A 542 -7.68 8.34 23.07
C GLN A 542 -9.23 8.37 22.97
N ARG A 543 -9.90 7.32 23.43
CA ARG A 543 -11.36 7.20 23.54
C ARG A 543 -11.74 6.62 24.90
N LEU A 544 -12.94 6.97 25.36
CA LEU A 544 -13.51 6.40 26.58
C LEU A 544 -13.79 4.90 26.46
N LEU A 545 -14.26 4.46 25.29
CA LEU A 545 -14.59 3.08 24.96
C LEU A 545 -14.23 2.80 23.49
N TYR A 546 -13.74 1.60 23.22
CA TYR A 546 -13.59 1.10 21.86
C TYR A 546 -14.91 0.55 21.34
N GLN A 547 -15.22 0.82 20.06
CA GLN A 547 -16.44 0.36 19.42
C GLN A 547 -16.33 -1.13 19.11
N ARG A 548 -17.37 -1.88 19.47
CA ARG A 548 -17.52 -3.27 19.04
C ARG A 548 -18.26 -3.33 17.70
N LEU A 549 -17.69 -4.03 16.74
CA LEU A 549 -18.35 -4.33 15.46
C LEU A 549 -19.43 -5.40 15.66
N GLU A 550 -20.63 -5.16 15.13
CA GLU A 550 -21.77 -6.08 15.21
C GLU A 550 -22.30 -6.47 13.83
N TYR A 551 -23.12 -7.54 13.80
CA TYR A 551 -23.61 -8.15 12.55
C TYR A 551 -24.30 -7.14 11.60
N TRP A 552 -25.17 -6.28 12.14
CA TRP A 552 -25.90 -5.27 11.34
C TRP A 552 -24.98 -4.17 10.80
N ASP A 553 -23.85 -3.89 11.47
CA ASP A 553 -22.86 -2.95 10.95
C ASP A 553 -22.23 -3.54 9.69
N VAL A 554 -21.87 -4.83 9.73
CA VAL A 554 -21.26 -5.55 8.62
C VAL A 554 -22.23 -5.71 7.45
N GLU A 555 -23.50 -6.03 7.72
CA GLU A 555 -24.55 -6.09 6.70
C GLU A 555 -24.57 -4.80 5.86
N ASN A 556 -24.59 -3.65 6.55
CA ASN A 556 -24.58 -2.34 5.91
C ASN A 556 -23.25 -2.05 5.17
N LEU A 557 -22.12 -2.42 5.76
CA LEU A 557 -20.81 -2.25 5.13
C LEU A 557 -20.66 -3.12 3.87
N SER A 558 -21.26 -4.30 3.85
CA SER A 558 -21.15 -5.30 2.77
C SER A 558 -21.79 -4.87 1.45
N ASN A 559 -22.64 -3.83 1.47
CA ASN A 559 -23.23 -3.19 0.30
C ASN A 559 -22.20 -2.24 -0.34
N THR A 560 -21.42 -2.73 -1.30
CA THR A 560 -20.23 -2.02 -1.81
C THR A 560 -20.46 -1.19 -3.07
N ASP A 561 -21.46 -1.53 -3.88
CA ASP A 561 -21.72 -0.90 -5.18
C ASP A 561 -22.91 0.09 -5.16
N GLU A 562 -23.79 -0.01 -4.18
CA GLU A 562 -24.95 0.87 -4.00
C GLU A 562 -24.59 2.28 -3.48
N GLN A 563 -25.48 3.24 -3.72
CA GLN A 563 -25.46 4.54 -3.04
C GLN A 563 -26.47 4.49 -1.89
N LEU A 564 -26.03 3.99 -0.74
CA LEU A 564 -26.89 3.97 0.43
C LEU A 564 -27.19 5.38 0.90
N PHE A 565 -28.38 5.60 1.46
CA PHE A 565 -28.71 6.88 2.11
C PHE A 565 -27.73 7.20 3.26
N ALA A 566 -27.22 6.17 3.94
CA ALA A 566 -26.17 6.29 4.95
C ALA A 566 -24.81 6.76 4.38
N ASP A 567 -24.60 6.66 3.06
CA ASP A 567 -23.43 7.18 2.35
C ASP A 567 -23.66 8.58 1.76
N CYS A 568 -24.91 9.09 1.82
CA CYS A 568 -25.24 10.44 1.41
C CYS A 568 -24.93 11.43 2.53
N SER A 569 -24.13 12.44 2.22
CA SER A 569 -23.95 13.58 3.12
C SER A 569 -25.17 14.49 3.04
N ILE A 570 -26.05 14.44 4.05
CA ILE A 570 -27.20 15.35 4.15
C ILE A 570 -26.90 16.39 5.21
N ARG A 571 -26.58 17.59 4.71
CA ARG A 571 -26.12 18.74 5.50
C ARG A 571 -27.12 19.14 6.59
N GLU A 572 -28.42 19.10 6.28
CA GLU A 572 -29.51 19.47 7.18
C GLU A 572 -29.66 18.47 8.35
N LEU A 573 -29.20 17.23 8.17
CA LEU A 573 -29.26 16.17 9.17
C LEU A 573 -27.94 15.97 9.94
N GLN A 574 -26.90 16.76 9.63
CA GLN A 574 -25.55 16.60 10.16
C GLN A 574 -25.00 15.16 9.96
N GLN A 575 -25.45 14.47 8.91
CA GLN A 575 -24.99 13.12 8.57
C GLN A 575 -23.72 13.19 7.73
N THR A 576 -22.66 12.54 8.19
CA THR A 576 -21.47 12.23 7.40
C THR A 576 -21.65 10.88 6.69
N PRO A 577 -21.02 10.64 5.52
CA PRO A 577 -21.01 9.31 4.88
C PRO A 577 -20.54 8.22 5.85
N SER A 578 -20.84 6.94 5.58
CA SER A 578 -20.44 5.82 6.45
C SER A 578 -18.93 5.86 6.77
N ASP A 579 -18.63 6.37 7.96
CA ASP A 579 -17.28 6.62 8.43
C ASP A 579 -16.80 5.41 9.23
N ILE A 580 -15.85 4.68 8.66
CA ILE A 580 -15.27 3.50 9.32
C ILE A 580 -14.23 3.84 10.39
N GLU A 581 -13.87 5.12 10.56
CA GLU A 581 -12.92 5.56 11.58
C GLU A 581 -13.32 5.13 12.99
N LEU A 582 -14.62 4.96 13.23
CA LEU A 582 -15.16 4.43 14.48
C LEU A 582 -14.62 3.02 14.80
N TRP A 583 -14.50 2.14 13.81
CA TRP A 583 -14.03 0.76 13.98
C TRP A 583 -12.55 0.57 13.67
N VAL A 584 -11.82 1.61 13.25
CA VAL A 584 -10.40 1.48 12.84
C VAL A 584 -9.46 2.26 13.76
N ARG A 585 -9.82 3.49 14.16
CA ARG A 585 -8.87 4.42 14.82
C ARG A 585 -8.98 4.42 16.34
N ASP A 586 -7.90 4.78 17.02
CA ASP A 586 -7.91 4.96 18.48
C ASP A 586 -8.43 6.36 18.89
N SER A 587 -8.31 7.40 18.05
CA SER A 587 -8.88 8.74 18.26
C SER A 587 -9.98 9.06 17.23
N LEU A 588 -10.98 9.86 17.64
CA LEU A 588 -12.01 10.47 16.76
C LEU A 588 -11.84 11.99 16.65
N ASP A 589 -10.75 12.54 17.20
CA ASP A 589 -10.60 13.99 17.25
C ASP A 589 -10.40 14.56 15.85
N ASN A 590 -11.38 15.37 15.43
CA ASN A 590 -11.41 16.12 14.17
C ASN A 590 -10.20 17.04 13.90
N ALA A 591 -9.27 17.16 14.86
CA ALA A 591 -8.04 17.93 14.74
C ALA A 591 -6.93 17.17 13.97
N ASN A 592 -6.97 15.83 13.97
CA ASN A 592 -6.08 15.00 13.18
C ASN A 592 -6.73 14.77 11.82
N ILE A 593 -6.08 15.19 10.73
CA ILE A 593 -6.53 14.85 9.38
C ILE A 593 -6.35 13.33 9.22
N PRO A 594 -7.22 12.63 8.49
CA PRO A 594 -6.90 11.30 7.98
C PRO A 594 -5.51 11.31 7.33
N ASP A 595 -4.62 10.41 7.73
CA ASP A 595 -3.26 10.24 7.20
C ASP A 595 -3.21 10.24 5.65
N SER A 596 -4.32 9.94 5.00
CA SER A 596 -4.52 9.90 3.55
C SER A 596 -4.57 11.25 2.79
N VAL A 597 -4.52 12.43 3.44
CA VAL A 597 -4.56 13.72 2.71
C VAL A 597 -3.16 14.23 2.42
N GLY A 598 -2.91 14.57 1.15
CA GLY A 598 -1.60 14.97 0.65
C GLY A 598 -1.60 16.23 -0.19
N VAL A 599 -0.44 16.85 -0.36
CA VAL A 599 -0.16 17.87 -1.37
C VAL A 599 0.91 17.33 -2.32
N ILE A 600 0.74 17.51 -3.62
CA ILE A 600 1.74 17.17 -4.64
C ILE A 600 2.11 18.41 -5.43
N VAL A 601 3.35 18.43 -5.89
CA VAL A 601 3.89 19.45 -6.78
C VAL A 601 4.15 18.84 -8.15
N ARG A 602 3.50 19.36 -9.20
CA ARG A 602 3.68 18.91 -10.60
C ARG A 602 3.96 20.07 -11.53
N ASP A 603 4.68 19.78 -12.62
CA ASP A 603 4.73 20.68 -13.78
C ASP A 603 3.49 20.38 -14.62
N LEU A 604 2.64 21.37 -14.84
CA LEU A 604 1.30 21.20 -15.42
C LEU A 604 1.08 22.15 -16.61
N PRO A 605 0.23 21.76 -17.57
CA PRO A 605 -0.23 22.64 -18.65
C PRO A 605 -0.82 23.95 -18.13
N TRP A 606 -0.61 25.03 -18.84
CA TRP A 606 -1.11 26.36 -18.48
C TRP A 606 -2.64 26.43 -18.54
N ASP A 607 -3.27 25.78 -19.52
CA ASP A 607 -4.73 25.68 -19.59
C ASP A 607 -5.31 24.74 -18.51
N ASP A 608 -6.31 25.23 -17.76
CA ASP A 608 -6.92 24.49 -16.64
C ASP A 608 -7.65 23.21 -17.11
N ALA A 609 -8.22 23.20 -18.32
CA ALA A 609 -8.90 22.04 -18.87
C ALA A 609 -7.91 20.99 -19.38
N VAL A 610 -6.82 21.41 -20.03
CA VAL A 610 -5.73 20.52 -20.45
C VAL A 610 -5.04 19.89 -19.24
N ALA A 611 -4.75 20.70 -18.20
CA ALA A 611 -4.21 20.20 -16.95
C ALA A 611 -5.14 19.20 -16.27
N SER A 612 -6.45 19.46 -16.24
CA SER A 612 -7.43 18.53 -15.66
C SER A 612 -7.48 17.21 -16.42
N ALA A 613 -7.45 17.24 -17.75
CA ALA A 613 -7.43 16.04 -18.59
C ALA A 613 -6.15 15.22 -18.38
N LEU A 614 -5.00 15.89 -18.30
CA LEU A 614 -3.73 15.23 -17.99
C LEU A 614 -3.76 14.56 -16.61
N LEU A 615 -4.25 15.27 -15.59
CA LEU A 615 -4.34 14.75 -14.22
C LEU A 615 -5.33 13.59 -14.05
N GLU A 616 -6.37 13.51 -14.89
CA GLU A 616 -7.31 12.38 -14.90
C GLU A 616 -6.61 11.09 -15.38
N MET A 617 -5.65 11.21 -16.29
CA MET A 617 -4.89 10.07 -16.83
C MET A 617 -3.68 9.68 -15.98
N ILE A 618 -3.06 10.65 -15.30
CA ILE A 618 -1.87 10.42 -14.46
C ILE A 618 -2.25 10.62 -13.00
N PRO A 619 -2.67 9.56 -12.29
CA PRO A 619 -3.00 9.67 -10.88
C PRO A 619 -1.79 10.15 -10.05
N PRO A 620 -2.01 10.81 -8.91
CA PRO A 620 -1.00 11.05 -7.88
C PRO A 620 -0.07 9.86 -7.63
N LEU A 621 1.24 10.07 -7.77
CA LEU A 621 2.22 9.04 -7.39
C LEU A 621 2.65 9.26 -5.94
N ASP A 622 2.92 8.13 -5.31
CA ASP A 622 3.16 8.00 -3.88
C ASP A 622 4.47 8.64 -3.43
N GLN A 623 5.48 8.54 -4.29
CA GLN A 623 6.78 9.18 -4.14
C GLN A 623 6.70 10.72 -4.13
N GLU A 624 5.61 11.30 -4.66
CA GLU A 624 5.42 12.75 -4.77
C GLU A 624 4.60 13.35 -3.63
N ILE A 625 3.87 12.52 -2.88
CA ILE A 625 2.91 12.97 -1.86
C ILE A 625 3.64 13.59 -0.67
N MET A 626 3.37 14.86 -0.43
CA MET A 626 3.74 15.59 0.77
C MET A 626 2.61 15.46 1.80
N PRO A 627 2.84 14.81 2.95
CA PRO A 627 1.78 14.61 3.94
C PRO A 627 1.37 15.93 4.60
N VAL A 628 0.06 16.13 4.76
CA VAL A 628 -0.52 17.29 5.46
C VAL A 628 -0.69 16.95 6.94
N ARG A 629 -0.17 17.80 7.84
CA ARG A 629 -0.17 17.56 9.29
C ARG A 629 -1.41 18.08 10.01
N ASN A 630 -1.94 19.23 9.59
CA ASN A 630 -3.12 19.80 10.24
C ASN A 630 -4.06 20.45 9.22
N ARG A 631 -5.36 20.49 9.55
CA ARG A 631 -6.39 21.09 8.68
C ARG A 631 -6.09 22.57 8.39
N MET A 632 -5.40 23.27 9.29
CA MET A 632 -5.06 24.69 9.09
C MET A 632 -4.11 24.92 7.91
N GLN A 633 -3.27 23.95 7.53
CA GLN A 633 -2.46 24.07 6.32
C GLN A 633 -3.33 24.12 5.04
N LEU A 634 -4.58 23.64 5.11
CA LEU A 634 -5.55 23.68 4.02
C LEU A 634 -6.55 24.83 4.19
N THR A 635 -7.09 25.05 5.40
CA THR A 635 -8.22 25.96 5.68
C THR A 635 -7.89 27.15 6.59
N GLY A 636 -6.62 27.35 6.96
CA GLY A 636 -6.16 28.47 7.79
C GLY A 636 -6.18 29.81 7.04
N LYS A 637 -6.03 30.95 7.75
CA LYS A 637 -6.16 32.29 7.14
C LYS A 637 -4.87 32.98 6.69
N LYS A 638 -3.73 32.66 7.30
CA LYS A 638 -2.48 33.40 7.06
C LYS A 638 -1.50 32.61 6.20
N ASP A 639 -1.37 31.32 6.49
CA ASP A 639 -0.35 30.44 5.92
C ASP A 639 -1.03 29.11 5.52
N SER A 640 -1.78 29.08 4.41
CA SER A 640 -2.55 27.91 3.93
C SER A 640 -2.75 27.89 2.40
N LEU A 641 -3.23 26.77 1.84
CA LEU A 641 -3.70 26.72 0.44
C LEU A 641 -4.79 27.76 0.13
N GLN A 642 -5.70 27.99 1.07
CA GLN A 642 -6.71 29.02 0.94
C GLN A 642 -6.07 30.42 0.79
N ALA A 643 -5.03 30.72 1.56
CA ALA A 643 -4.30 31.98 1.47
C ALA A 643 -3.50 32.09 0.16
N TYR A 644 -2.98 30.99 -0.38
CA TYR A 644 -2.37 30.95 -1.70
C TYR A 644 -3.36 31.33 -2.80
N LEU A 645 -4.57 30.76 -2.78
CA LEU A 645 -5.63 31.10 -3.74
C LEU A 645 -6.13 32.55 -3.61
N ALA A 646 -5.99 33.18 -2.43
CA ALA A 646 -6.34 34.58 -2.24
C ALA A 646 -5.42 35.54 -3.02
N GLN A 647 -4.18 35.13 -3.37
CA GLN A 647 -3.23 35.95 -4.11
C GLN A 647 -3.65 36.18 -5.57
N SER A 648 -4.52 35.32 -6.12
CA SER A 648 -5.02 35.31 -7.52
C SER A 648 -3.95 35.12 -8.60
N GLN A 649 -2.79 35.76 -8.49
CA GLN A 649 -1.65 35.68 -9.39
C GLN A 649 -0.33 35.60 -8.60
N ILE A 650 0.65 34.90 -9.16
CA ILE A 650 2.02 34.78 -8.65
C ILE A 650 3.04 35.23 -9.69
N LEU A 651 4.15 35.80 -9.21
CA LEU A 651 5.31 36.14 -10.04
C LEU A 651 6.33 35.00 -9.97
N VAL A 652 6.54 34.34 -11.10
CA VAL A 652 7.42 33.19 -11.26
C VAL A 652 8.69 33.63 -11.98
N LYS A 653 9.87 33.29 -11.47
CA LYS A 653 11.12 33.53 -12.24
C LYS A 653 11.36 32.36 -13.18
N ASP A 654 11.44 32.65 -14.48
CA ASP A 654 11.85 31.65 -15.48
C ASP A 654 13.33 31.29 -15.28
N SER A 655 13.59 29.99 -15.12
CA SER A 655 14.93 29.41 -14.93
C SER A 655 15.89 29.69 -16.09
N LYS A 656 15.41 29.81 -17.33
CA LYS A 656 16.23 30.03 -18.54
C LYS A 656 16.43 31.52 -18.84
N THR A 657 15.40 32.35 -18.67
CA THR A 657 15.43 33.78 -19.08
C THR A 657 15.60 34.77 -17.93
N GLN A 658 15.45 34.33 -16.66
CA GLN A 658 15.42 35.17 -15.46
C GLN A 658 14.29 36.23 -15.46
N ALA A 659 13.37 36.20 -16.43
CA ALA A 659 12.20 37.07 -16.49
C ALA A 659 11.15 36.64 -15.45
N SER A 660 10.36 37.60 -14.94
CA SER A 660 9.26 37.28 -14.00
C SER A 660 7.98 37.07 -14.79
N VAL A 661 7.52 35.83 -14.91
CA VAL A 661 6.27 35.41 -15.54
C VAL A 661 5.11 35.58 -14.56
N ILE A 662 3.97 36.10 -15.03
CA ILE A 662 2.73 36.21 -14.25
C ILE A 662 1.92 34.94 -14.49
N HIS A 663 1.65 34.18 -13.42
CA HIS A 663 0.84 32.96 -13.48
C HIS A 663 -0.35 33.04 -12.53
N LYS A 664 -1.44 32.35 -12.85
CA LYS A 664 -2.63 32.25 -12.00
C LYS A 664 -2.36 31.31 -10.81
N SER A 665 -2.84 31.69 -9.62
CA SER A 665 -2.85 30.77 -8.48
C SER A 665 -3.98 29.76 -8.64
N ARG A 666 -3.67 28.47 -8.68
CA ARG A 666 -4.67 27.41 -8.83
C ARG A 666 -4.28 26.17 -8.04
N VAL A 667 -5.29 25.41 -7.64
CA VAL A 667 -5.14 24.16 -6.90
C VAL A 667 -6.10 23.13 -7.51
N PHE A 668 -5.61 21.94 -7.80
CA PHE A 668 -6.44 20.82 -8.25
C PHE A 668 -6.65 19.87 -7.08
N ARG A 669 -7.87 19.36 -6.88
CA ARG A 669 -8.14 18.25 -5.95
C ARG A 669 -8.35 17.00 -6.77
N TYR A 670 -7.59 15.95 -6.47
CA TYR A 670 -7.79 14.59 -6.96
C TYR A 670 -8.44 13.71 -5.88
N ARG A 671 -9.52 12.98 -6.23
CA ARG A 671 -10.18 12.01 -5.35
C ARG A 671 -10.47 10.69 -6.09
N ALA A 672 -9.74 9.63 -5.74
CA ALA A 672 -9.86 8.32 -6.40
C ALA A 672 -11.25 7.66 -6.27
N SER A 673 -11.99 7.94 -5.19
CA SER A 673 -13.31 7.33 -4.94
C SER A 673 -14.44 7.92 -5.79
N GLU A 674 -14.21 9.07 -6.43
CA GLU A 674 -15.18 9.66 -7.35
C GLU A 674 -15.18 8.90 -8.68
N SER A 675 -16.33 8.92 -9.36
CA SER A 675 -16.42 8.40 -10.71
C SER A 675 -15.43 9.14 -11.60
N GLU A 676 -14.89 8.43 -12.56
CA GLU A 676 -14.00 8.99 -13.57
C GLU A 676 -14.60 10.23 -14.26
N ASN A 677 -13.73 11.15 -14.69
CA ASN A 677 -14.01 12.53 -15.10
C ASN A 677 -14.57 13.45 -14.01
N HIS A 678 -14.83 12.92 -12.82
CA HIS A 678 -15.24 13.71 -11.66
C HIS A 678 -14.17 13.70 -10.56
N ARG A 679 -13.06 12.97 -10.76
CA ARG A 679 -11.98 12.83 -9.77
C ARG A 679 -11.22 14.13 -9.58
N ILE A 680 -11.13 14.96 -10.62
CA ILE A 680 -10.44 16.26 -10.60
C ILE A 680 -11.44 17.41 -10.39
N GLN A 681 -11.13 18.27 -9.42
CA GLN A 681 -11.79 19.56 -9.25
C GLN A 681 -10.77 20.69 -9.21
N VAL A 682 -10.94 21.71 -10.05
CA VAL A 682 -10.05 22.88 -10.10
C VAL A 682 -10.59 24.00 -9.21
N PHE A 683 -9.71 24.60 -8.42
CA PHE A 683 -9.98 25.78 -7.61
C PHE A 683 -9.06 26.91 -8.04
N THR A 684 -9.66 28.06 -8.37
CA THR A 684 -8.94 29.21 -8.94
C THR A 684 -9.11 30.47 -8.11
N ASP A 685 -9.95 30.41 -7.07
CA ASP A 685 -10.22 31.51 -6.16
C ASP A 685 -10.54 31.00 -4.76
N GLU A 686 -10.24 31.83 -3.76
CA GLU A 686 -10.46 31.52 -2.35
C GLU A 686 -11.93 31.19 -2.05
N LYS A 687 -12.90 31.88 -2.67
CA LYS A 687 -14.32 31.70 -2.34
C LYS A 687 -14.82 30.37 -2.85
N ALA A 688 -14.46 29.96 -4.06
CA ALA A 688 -14.79 28.64 -4.59
C ALA A 688 -14.20 27.53 -3.73
N PHE A 689 -12.95 27.69 -3.28
CA PHE A 689 -12.31 26.75 -2.36
C PHE A 689 -13.03 26.70 -1.00
N ALA A 690 -13.46 27.84 -0.45
CA ALA A 690 -14.15 27.91 0.85
C ALA A 690 -15.65 27.53 0.81
N GLN A 691 -16.34 27.76 -0.32
CA GLN A 691 -17.79 27.53 -0.48
C GLN A 691 -18.13 26.11 -0.93
N ALA A 692 -17.18 25.39 -1.52
CA ALA A 692 -17.28 23.95 -1.69
C ALA A 692 -17.36 23.31 -0.29
N ALA A 693 -18.57 22.96 0.13
CA ALA A 693 -18.92 22.72 1.53
C ALA A 693 -18.11 21.58 2.19
N PRO A 694 -17.97 21.60 3.53
CA PRO A 694 -17.21 20.60 4.24
C PRO A 694 -17.78 19.18 4.09
N PRO A 695 -16.90 18.21 3.87
CA PRO A 695 -15.47 18.41 3.90
C PRO A 695 -14.94 18.61 2.47
N LEU A 696 -14.51 19.84 2.14
CA LEU A 696 -13.59 20.10 1.01
C LEU A 696 -12.40 19.13 1.03
N VAL A 697 -12.03 18.67 2.23
CA VAL A 697 -10.94 17.76 2.56
C VAL A 697 -11.50 16.47 3.17
N ALA A 698 -11.77 15.47 2.33
CA ALA A 698 -12.10 14.11 2.73
C ALA A 698 -10.86 13.23 2.82
N ALA A 699 -10.96 12.09 3.51
CA ALA A 699 -9.93 11.07 3.48
C ALA A 699 -9.67 10.62 2.03
N GLY A 700 -8.40 10.56 1.62
CA GLY A 700 -7.97 10.21 0.27
C GLY A 700 -7.87 11.39 -0.72
N ASP A 701 -8.13 12.63 -0.29
CA ASP A 701 -7.92 13.81 -1.13
C ASP A 701 -6.43 14.12 -1.31
N VAL A 702 -6.04 14.36 -2.57
CA VAL A 702 -4.70 14.85 -2.91
C VAL A 702 -4.83 16.20 -3.60
N PHE A 703 -4.23 17.24 -3.02
CA PHE A 703 -4.19 18.57 -3.61
C PHE A 703 -2.93 18.74 -4.46
N ILE A 704 -3.08 19.09 -5.72
CA ILE A 704 -1.99 19.23 -6.67
C ILE A 704 -1.80 20.71 -6.96
N VAL A 705 -0.56 21.18 -6.82
CA VAL A 705 -0.14 22.56 -7.08
C VAL A 705 0.98 22.60 -8.11
N ASP A 706 1.09 23.71 -8.82
CA ASP A 706 2.15 23.94 -9.80
C ASP A 706 3.55 24.02 -9.14
N THR A 707 4.62 23.68 -9.86
CA THR A 707 6.03 23.74 -9.38
C THR A 707 6.47 25.11 -8.87
N TYR A 708 5.76 26.16 -9.24
CA TYR A 708 6.07 27.53 -8.87
C TYR A 708 5.35 27.99 -7.59
N ALA A 709 4.57 27.12 -6.95
CA ALA A 709 3.92 27.42 -5.69
C ALA A 709 4.93 27.47 -4.53
N GLN A 710 5.06 28.63 -3.89
CA GLN A 710 5.95 28.87 -2.75
C GLN A 710 5.29 28.43 -1.44
N LEU A 711 5.09 27.13 -1.27
CA LEU A 711 4.35 26.55 -0.14
C LEU A 711 5.16 25.55 0.70
N PHE A 712 6.48 25.53 0.51
CA PHE A 712 7.37 24.46 1.00
C PHE A 712 8.59 25.01 1.76
N ASP A 713 9.19 24.17 2.61
CA ASP A 713 10.37 24.47 3.45
C ASP A 713 11.67 23.85 2.89
N GLU A 714 12.82 24.28 3.44
CA GLU A 714 14.17 23.73 3.15
C GLU A 714 14.25 22.23 3.45
N LEU A 715 13.54 21.78 4.48
CA LEU A 715 13.22 20.37 4.66
C LEU A 715 12.02 20.10 3.74
N PRO A 716 12.10 19.20 2.73
CA PRO A 716 11.09 19.03 1.68
C PRO A 716 9.74 18.56 2.26
N SER A 717 9.03 19.51 2.85
CA SER A 717 7.90 19.34 3.72
C SER A 717 6.93 20.48 3.46
N PHE A 718 5.64 20.17 3.52
CA PHE A 718 4.61 21.15 3.28
C PHE A 718 4.58 22.14 4.45
N SER A 719 5.03 23.35 4.18
CA SER A 719 5.17 24.44 5.15
C SER A 719 4.86 25.75 4.44
N PRO A 720 3.63 26.26 4.58
CA PRO A 720 3.25 27.52 3.96
C PRO A 720 3.96 28.77 4.56
N GLU A 721 4.89 28.58 5.50
CA GLU A 721 5.62 29.66 6.19
C GLU A 721 6.94 30.09 5.51
N SER A 722 7.54 29.23 4.68
CA SER A 722 8.97 29.33 4.29
C SER A 722 9.26 29.45 2.78
N GLY A 723 8.25 29.30 1.92
CA GLY A 723 8.26 29.80 0.54
C GLY A 723 9.42 29.38 -0.38
N GLU A 724 9.81 28.11 -0.41
CA GLU A 724 10.72 27.58 -1.45
C GLU A 724 9.97 26.89 -2.60
N ASN A 725 10.61 26.82 -3.78
CA ASN A 725 10.10 26.07 -4.92
C ASN A 725 10.49 24.59 -4.78
N ALA A 726 9.50 23.70 -4.69
CA ALA A 726 9.73 22.27 -4.75
C ALA A 726 9.76 21.79 -6.21
N CYS A 727 10.50 20.71 -6.47
CA CYS A 727 10.58 20.13 -7.80
C CYS A 727 9.52 19.03 -8.01
N SER A 728 9.03 18.89 -9.24
CA SER A 728 8.18 17.78 -9.68
C SER A 728 8.97 16.47 -9.66
N VAL A 729 8.43 15.45 -8.99
CA VAL A 729 9.04 14.11 -8.92
C VAL A 729 8.74 13.31 -10.19
N LEU A 730 7.54 13.48 -10.76
CA LEU A 730 7.13 12.90 -12.05
C LEU A 730 8.16 13.12 -13.17
N MET A 731 8.84 14.28 -13.16
CA MET A 731 9.74 14.74 -14.22
C MET A 731 11.23 14.47 -13.93
N LYS A 732 11.58 13.80 -12.82
CA LYS A 732 12.97 13.70 -12.32
C LYS A 732 13.50 12.27 -12.11
N ARG A 733 12.75 11.24 -12.50
CA ARG A 733 13.04 9.86 -12.08
C ARG A 733 14.33 9.28 -12.67
N ASN A 734 15.04 8.52 -11.83
CA ASN A 734 16.32 7.84 -12.08
C ASN A 734 16.18 6.61 -13.00
N ASP A 735 17.28 6.30 -13.70
CA ASP A 735 17.46 5.39 -14.83
C ASP A 735 17.25 3.86 -14.60
N ASN A 736 16.68 3.40 -13.47
CA ASN A 736 16.72 1.96 -13.11
C ASN A 736 15.37 1.22 -13.03
N GLU A 737 14.21 1.87 -13.19
CA GLU A 737 12.90 1.18 -13.26
C GLU A 737 12.03 1.81 -14.38
N GLU A 738 11.47 1.00 -15.28
CA GLU A 738 10.57 1.49 -16.33
C GLU A 738 9.24 1.97 -15.72
N PRO A 739 8.83 3.23 -15.93
CA PRO A 739 7.62 3.77 -15.32
C PRO A 739 6.34 3.20 -15.97
N ASP A 740 5.30 2.95 -15.16
CA ASP A 740 3.96 2.60 -15.65
C ASP A 740 3.39 3.67 -16.61
N VAL A 741 3.68 4.96 -16.35
CA VAL A 741 3.27 6.11 -17.16
C VAL A 741 4.39 7.15 -17.14
N ALA A 742 4.75 7.67 -18.31
CA ALA A 742 5.72 8.76 -18.50
C ALA A 742 5.07 9.95 -19.23
N VAL A 743 5.48 11.17 -18.86
CA VAL A 743 4.92 12.41 -19.40
C VAL A 743 6.04 13.30 -19.90
N TYR A 744 5.93 13.74 -21.14
CA TYR A 744 6.93 14.58 -21.79
C TYR A 744 6.30 15.88 -22.26
N ARG A 745 6.95 17.00 -21.93
CA ARG A 745 6.60 18.34 -22.40
C ARG A 745 7.53 18.75 -23.53
N VAL A 746 6.98 19.06 -24.69
CA VAL A 746 7.73 19.42 -25.90
C VAL A 746 7.27 20.77 -26.44
N ASP A 747 8.18 21.74 -26.47
CA ASP A 747 7.92 23.08 -27.02
C ASP A 747 7.85 23.00 -28.55
N ARG A 748 6.66 23.28 -29.11
CA ARG A 748 6.40 23.23 -30.56
C ARG A 748 7.07 24.37 -31.31
N LEU A 749 7.31 25.51 -30.65
CA LEU A 749 7.94 26.69 -31.24
C LEU A 749 9.46 26.53 -31.35
N SER A 750 10.05 25.59 -30.62
CA SER A 750 11.50 25.37 -30.54
C SER A 750 12.16 24.84 -31.83
N ALA A 751 11.38 24.33 -32.79
CA ALA A 751 11.86 23.74 -34.06
C ALA A 751 12.99 22.70 -33.91
N THR A 752 13.01 21.97 -32.78
CA THR A 752 14.03 20.98 -32.41
C THR A 752 13.82 19.62 -33.10
N SER A 753 14.81 18.72 -33.06
CA SER A 753 14.64 17.32 -33.51
C SER A 753 13.61 16.58 -32.68
N LEU A 754 13.56 16.85 -31.37
CA LEU A 754 12.55 16.34 -30.45
C LEU A 754 11.12 16.72 -30.88
N ALA A 755 10.90 17.99 -31.27
CA ALA A 755 9.60 18.45 -31.77
C ALA A 755 9.16 17.70 -33.05
N LYS A 756 10.08 17.37 -33.95
CA LYS A 756 9.75 16.59 -35.18
C LYS A 756 9.42 15.13 -34.89
N ALA A 757 10.13 14.51 -33.95
CA ALA A 757 9.85 13.14 -33.51
C ALA A 757 8.47 13.06 -32.84
N ALA A 758 8.16 14.02 -31.96
CA ALA A 758 6.84 14.18 -31.35
C ALA A 758 5.72 14.34 -32.39
N GLU A 759 5.91 15.18 -33.40
CA GLU A 759 4.92 15.40 -34.46
C GLU A 759 4.61 14.11 -35.24
N SER A 760 5.64 13.36 -35.59
CA SER A 760 5.51 12.10 -36.34
C SER A 760 4.74 11.04 -35.53
N LEU A 761 5.02 10.96 -34.24
CA LEU A 761 4.33 10.07 -33.30
C LEU A 761 2.83 10.42 -33.18
N ILE A 762 2.51 11.70 -33.00
CA ILE A 762 1.13 12.20 -32.89
C ILE A 762 0.33 11.98 -34.19
N GLN A 763 0.92 12.28 -35.35
CA GLN A 763 0.26 12.04 -36.65
C GLN A 763 -0.10 10.57 -36.85
N ARG A 764 0.77 9.66 -36.39
CA ARG A 764 0.53 8.22 -36.49
C ARG A 764 -0.64 7.78 -35.61
N GLU A 765 -0.70 8.30 -34.41
CA GLU A 765 -1.76 8.05 -33.43
C GLU A 765 -3.12 8.54 -33.95
N GLN A 766 -3.18 9.77 -34.48
CA GLN A 766 -4.38 10.35 -35.10
C GLN A 766 -4.90 9.48 -36.26
N ALA A 767 -4.03 9.03 -37.15
CA ALA A 767 -4.42 8.18 -38.28
C ALA A 767 -5.03 6.83 -37.85
N ILE A 768 -4.56 6.28 -36.72
CA ILE A 768 -5.14 5.07 -36.12
C ILE A 768 -6.55 5.39 -35.60
N ARG A 769 -6.74 6.52 -34.87
CA ARG A 769 -8.05 6.95 -34.35
C ARG A 769 -9.08 7.11 -35.48
N GLU A 770 -8.73 7.86 -36.52
CA GLU A 770 -9.64 8.13 -37.63
C GLU A 770 -10.09 6.86 -38.37
N HIS A 771 -9.16 5.92 -38.59
CA HIS A 771 -9.50 4.63 -39.20
C HIS A 771 -10.48 3.83 -38.35
N MET A 772 -10.36 3.90 -37.02
CA MET A 772 -11.28 3.22 -36.11
C MET A 772 -12.66 3.85 -36.07
N GLU A 773 -12.75 5.18 -36.12
CA GLU A 773 -14.03 5.90 -36.07
C GLU A 773 -14.80 5.83 -37.39
N THR A 774 -14.10 5.92 -38.52
CA THR A 774 -14.72 6.08 -39.85
C THR A 774 -14.64 4.85 -40.75
N GLY A 775 -13.81 3.86 -40.38
CA GLY A 775 -13.51 2.70 -41.23
C GLY A 775 -12.61 3.01 -42.43
N SER A 776 -12.00 4.21 -42.46
CA SER A 776 -11.10 4.68 -43.51
C SER A 776 -9.93 5.47 -42.90
N SER A 777 -8.71 5.25 -43.39
CA SER A 777 -7.54 6.07 -43.01
C SER A 777 -7.17 7.00 -44.16
N GLU A 778 -6.77 8.24 -43.86
CA GLU A 778 -6.15 9.13 -44.84
C GLU A 778 -4.86 8.54 -45.46
N LEU A 779 -4.16 7.66 -44.75
CA LEU A 779 -2.93 6.99 -45.21
C LEU A 779 -3.19 5.74 -46.06
N GLY A 780 -4.44 5.32 -46.27
CA GLY A 780 -4.80 4.15 -47.08
C GLY A 780 -4.24 2.80 -46.59
N SER A 781 -3.61 2.77 -45.41
CA SER A 781 -3.00 1.59 -44.79
C SER A 781 -3.99 0.88 -43.86
N SER A 782 -3.79 -0.41 -43.61
CA SER A 782 -4.57 -1.15 -42.61
C SER A 782 -4.18 -0.73 -41.18
N VAL A 783 -5.08 -0.90 -40.21
CA VAL A 783 -4.78 -0.59 -38.79
C VAL A 783 -3.58 -1.38 -38.26
N ASP A 784 -3.38 -2.61 -38.73
CA ASP A 784 -2.27 -3.46 -38.29
C ASP A 784 -0.93 -2.92 -38.82
N GLU A 785 -0.86 -2.52 -40.08
CA GLU A 785 0.30 -1.81 -40.67
C GLU A 785 0.53 -0.45 -39.98
N LEU A 786 -0.55 0.22 -39.56
CA LEU A 786 -0.43 1.46 -38.81
C LEU A 786 0.29 1.26 -37.47
N ARG A 787 0.03 0.14 -36.80
CA ARG A 787 0.54 -0.19 -35.47
C ARG A 787 1.96 -0.74 -35.44
N GLU A 788 2.39 -1.49 -36.45
CA GLU A 788 3.76 -2.06 -36.49
C GLU A 788 4.87 -1.02 -36.36
N VAL A 789 4.61 0.23 -36.75
CA VAL A 789 5.61 1.32 -36.77
C VAL A 789 5.65 2.12 -35.45
N VAL A 790 4.63 2.01 -34.60
CA VAL A 790 4.52 2.81 -33.36
C VAL A 790 5.69 2.58 -32.39
N PRO A 791 6.13 1.33 -32.11
CA PRO A 791 7.24 1.10 -31.17
C PRO A 791 8.55 1.75 -31.60
N ASP A 792 8.86 1.75 -32.90
CA ASP A 792 10.08 2.37 -33.43
C ASP A 792 10.02 3.91 -33.33
N LEU A 793 8.85 4.52 -33.54
CA LEU A 793 8.67 5.97 -33.35
C LEU A 793 8.80 6.38 -31.88
N ILE A 794 8.32 5.56 -30.94
CA ILE A 794 8.51 5.80 -29.51
C ILE A 794 10.00 5.74 -29.16
N ARG A 795 10.74 4.75 -29.68
CA ARG A 795 12.19 4.64 -29.47
C ARG A 795 12.92 5.89 -29.98
N GLU A 796 12.63 6.34 -31.20
CA GLU A 796 13.21 7.55 -31.77
C GLU A 796 12.92 8.79 -30.90
N PHE A 797 11.68 8.93 -30.43
CA PHE A 797 11.30 10.03 -29.54
C PHE A 797 12.10 10.04 -28.22
N LEU A 798 12.24 8.89 -27.57
CA LEU A 798 12.98 8.77 -26.31
C LEU A 798 14.49 9.06 -26.47
N GLU A 799 15.11 8.59 -27.56
CA GLU A 799 16.51 8.89 -27.87
C GLU A 799 16.76 10.40 -28.05
N GLN A 800 15.83 11.11 -28.71
CA GLN A 800 15.94 12.56 -28.89
C GLN A 800 15.76 13.33 -27.57
N GLU A 801 14.93 12.84 -26.66
CA GLU A 801 14.70 13.48 -25.35
C GLU A 801 15.96 13.38 -24.47
N GLN A 802 16.56 12.19 -24.38
CA GLN A 802 17.80 11.98 -23.61
C GLN A 802 18.95 12.88 -24.10
N ALA A 803 19.05 13.09 -25.41
CA ALA A 803 20.05 13.97 -26.00
C ALA A 803 19.88 15.45 -25.60
N VAL A 804 18.66 15.89 -25.32
CA VAL A 804 18.34 17.27 -24.90
C VAL A 804 18.56 17.44 -23.39
N SER A 805 18.30 16.41 -22.59
CA SER A 805 18.36 16.44 -21.12
C SER A 805 19.77 16.32 -20.52
N GLY A 806 20.81 16.12 -21.33
CA GLY A 806 22.22 16.25 -20.93
C GLY A 806 22.83 15.05 -20.20
N GLY A 807 22.18 13.87 -20.26
CA GLY A 807 22.69 12.63 -19.69
C GLY A 807 23.98 12.17 -20.38
N THR A 808 25.11 12.29 -19.69
CA THR A 808 26.41 11.78 -20.15
C THR A 808 26.65 10.39 -19.61
N GLN A 809 25.98 9.38 -20.17
CA GLN A 809 26.44 7.99 -20.05
C GLN A 809 26.26 7.25 -21.37
N SER A 810 27.38 7.06 -22.07
CA SER A 810 27.54 6.10 -23.15
C SER A 810 27.64 4.69 -22.57
N HIS A 811 26.53 4.13 -22.11
CA HIS A 811 26.42 2.67 -21.97
C HIS A 811 25.91 2.10 -23.29
N GLN A 812 26.55 1.00 -23.72
CA GLN A 812 26.27 0.34 -25.00
C GLN A 812 24.78 0.06 -25.12
N SER A 813 24.25 0.34 -26.31
CA SER A 813 22.86 0.11 -26.73
C SER A 813 22.50 -1.38 -26.65
N GLU A 814 22.28 -1.90 -25.45
CA GLU A 814 21.38 -3.03 -25.26
C GLU A 814 19.99 -2.54 -25.67
N LYS A 815 19.29 -3.36 -26.47
CA LYS A 815 17.98 -3.02 -27.01
C LYS A 815 17.07 -2.67 -25.83
N VAL A 816 16.65 -1.40 -25.73
CA VAL A 816 15.50 -1.04 -24.91
C VAL A 816 14.31 -1.79 -25.53
N ASP A 817 13.88 -2.86 -24.90
CA ASP A 817 12.62 -3.55 -25.24
C ASP A 817 11.49 -2.65 -24.75
N VAL A 818 11.11 -1.68 -25.59
CA VAL A 818 10.11 -0.67 -25.23
C VAL A 818 8.73 -1.33 -25.17
N HIS A 819 8.25 -1.65 -23.96
CA HIS A 819 6.88 -2.11 -23.69
C HIS A 819 5.86 -0.96 -23.55
N LEU A 820 6.21 0.24 -24.02
CA LEU A 820 5.39 1.45 -23.92
C LEU A 820 4.53 1.65 -25.16
N ASP A 821 3.29 2.07 -24.95
CA ASP A 821 2.35 2.56 -25.97
C ASP A 821 1.95 4.02 -25.70
N ILE A 822 1.47 4.71 -26.73
CA ILE A 822 0.92 6.06 -26.58
C ILE A 822 -0.46 5.94 -25.88
N ALA A 823 -0.57 6.52 -24.69
CA ALA A 823 -1.85 6.57 -23.97
C ALA A 823 -2.73 7.70 -24.51
N ASP A 824 -2.20 8.92 -24.56
CA ASP A 824 -2.84 10.09 -25.18
C ASP A 824 -1.81 11.22 -25.36
N TRP A 825 -2.24 12.32 -26.00
CA TRP A 825 -1.47 13.55 -26.12
C TRP A 825 -2.38 14.78 -26.03
N PHE A 826 -1.82 15.92 -25.58
CA PHE A 826 -2.54 17.19 -25.51
C PHE A 826 -1.73 18.33 -26.11
N ALA A 827 -2.44 19.29 -26.71
CA ALA A 827 -1.88 20.57 -27.10
C ALA A 827 -2.30 21.65 -26.09
N ASP A 828 -1.34 22.38 -25.57
CA ASP A 828 -1.51 23.49 -24.63
C ASP A 828 -0.99 24.76 -25.31
N GLU A 829 -1.90 25.63 -25.73
CA GLU A 829 -1.60 26.83 -26.52
C GLU A 829 -2.24 28.06 -25.91
N GLY A 830 -1.51 29.16 -25.84
CA GLY A 830 -2.04 30.41 -25.30
C GLY A 830 -1.02 31.53 -25.22
N VAL A 831 -1.32 32.50 -24.35
CA VAL A 831 -0.50 33.69 -24.13
C VAL A 831 -0.20 33.82 -22.63
N PHE A 832 1.05 34.12 -22.29
CA PHE A 832 1.46 34.47 -20.93
C PHE A 832 2.06 35.87 -20.85
N GLU A 833 1.96 36.48 -19.67
CA GLU A 833 2.49 37.82 -19.42
C GLU A 833 3.79 37.74 -18.60
N THR A 834 4.75 38.60 -18.92
CA THR A 834 5.99 38.77 -18.15
C THR A 834 6.06 40.18 -17.60
N SER A 835 6.47 40.35 -16.35
CA SER A 835 6.71 41.64 -15.70
C SER A 835 8.20 41.90 -15.57
N LYS A 836 8.63 43.10 -15.98
CA LYS A 836 10.00 43.57 -15.82
C LYS A 836 10.03 44.94 -15.16
N LYS A 837 10.72 45.03 -14.01
CA LYS A 837 10.96 46.32 -13.33
C LYS A 837 11.88 47.21 -14.16
N ILE A 838 11.39 48.39 -14.53
CA ILE A 838 12.22 49.43 -15.15
C ILE A 838 13.01 50.14 -14.04
N VAL A 839 14.31 49.86 -13.97
CA VAL A 839 15.22 50.42 -12.93
C VAL A 839 15.22 51.95 -12.89
N ALA A 840 14.94 52.62 -14.02
CA ALA A 840 14.95 54.07 -14.13
C ALA A 840 13.66 54.77 -13.64
N THR A 841 12.49 54.10 -13.70
CA THR A 841 11.18 54.70 -13.36
C THR A 841 10.49 54.01 -12.20
N GLY A 842 10.88 52.78 -11.85
CA GLY A 842 10.22 51.95 -10.84
C GLY A 842 8.90 51.32 -11.30
N GLU A 843 8.51 51.52 -12.56
CA GLU A 843 7.29 50.96 -13.16
C GLU A 843 7.53 49.52 -13.68
N ASP A 844 6.49 48.69 -13.60
CA ASP A 844 6.49 47.32 -14.11
C ASP A 844 6.03 47.33 -15.58
N LEU A 845 6.91 46.91 -16.50
CA LEU A 845 6.56 46.69 -17.91
C LEU A 845 6.01 45.27 -18.07
N VAL A 846 4.79 45.14 -18.60
CA VAL A 846 4.15 43.85 -18.88
C VAL A 846 4.24 43.53 -20.37
N GLU A 847 4.86 42.40 -20.73
CA GLU A 847 5.00 41.91 -22.11
C GLU A 847 4.31 40.55 -22.28
N SER A 848 3.44 40.42 -23.29
CA SER A 848 2.73 39.19 -23.63
C SER A 848 3.53 38.32 -24.61
N HIS A 849 3.59 37.01 -24.35
CA HIS A 849 4.33 36.02 -25.13
C HIS A 849 3.44 34.83 -25.45
N ASP A 850 3.48 34.34 -26.69
CA ASP A 850 2.77 33.13 -27.11
C ASP A 850 3.53 31.87 -26.66
N TYR A 851 2.81 30.83 -26.28
CA TYR A 851 3.36 29.49 -26.03
C TYR A 851 2.54 28.43 -26.76
N SER A 852 3.19 27.32 -27.11
CA SER A 852 2.55 26.14 -27.73
C SER A 852 3.35 24.90 -27.37
N ASP A 853 2.82 24.11 -26.44
CA ASP A 853 3.46 22.92 -25.90
C ASP A 853 2.65 21.66 -26.22
N TRP A 854 3.34 20.57 -26.58
CA TRP A 854 2.77 19.23 -26.59
C TRP A 854 3.08 18.49 -25.30
N TRP A 855 2.04 17.88 -24.74
CA TRP A 855 2.13 16.98 -23.61
C TRP A 855 1.85 15.56 -24.10
N ILE A 856 2.89 14.73 -24.15
CA ILE A 856 2.79 13.35 -24.64
C ILE A 856 2.80 12.41 -23.43
N VAL A 857 1.82 11.50 -23.37
CA VAL A 857 1.70 10.50 -22.31
C VAL A 857 1.95 9.12 -22.88
N LEU A 858 3.05 8.50 -22.43
CA LEU A 858 3.40 7.12 -22.74
C LEU A 858 3.03 6.23 -21.56
N ARG A 859 2.55 5.01 -21.82
CA ARG A 859 2.12 4.08 -20.78
C ARG A 859 2.60 2.66 -21.07
N ASN A 860 3.00 1.94 -20.03
CA ASN A 860 3.28 0.52 -20.11
C ASN A 860 1.96 -0.28 -20.13
N ASN A 861 1.76 -1.12 -21.15
CA ASN A 861 0.54 -1.92 -21.30
C ASN A 861 0.30 -2.91 -20.14
N ALA A 862 1.34 -3.36 -19.45
CA ALA A 862 1.21 -4.22 -18.27
C ALA A 862 0.46 -3.53 -17.11
N SER A 863 0.46 -2.19 -17.07
CA SER A 863 -0.14 -1.40 -15.99
C SER A 863 -1.68 -1.29 -16.03
N LEU A 864 -2.33 -1.76 -17.11
CA LEU A 864 -3.79 -1.66 -17.35
C LEU A 864 -4.62 -2.73 -16.63
N THR A 865 -3.99 -3.64 -15.90
CA THR A 865 -4.67 -4.76 -15.25
C THR A 865 -5.50 -4.31 -14.05
N GLY A 866 -6.83 -4.50 -14.12
CA GLY A 866 -7.74 -4.42 -12.96
C GLY A 866 -8.91 -3.41 -13.00
N ASP A 867 -9.13 -2.66 -14.09
CA ASP A 867 -10.39 -1.93 -14.28
C ASP A 867 -11.42 -2.81 -15.03
N ALA A 868 -12.71 -2.68 -14.71
CA ALA A 868 -13.77 -3.46 -15.35
C ALA A 868 -13.83 -3.21 -16.86
N ALA A 869 -13.50 -1.99 -17.29
CA ALA A 869 -13.35 -1.65 -18.72
C ALA A 869 -12.16 -2.38 -19.36
N SER A 870 -11.05 -2.53 -18.64
CA SER A 870 -9.85 -3.22 -19.12
C SER A 870 -10.05 -4.74 -19.27
N GLN A 871 -10.95 -5.34 -18.49
CA GLN A 871 -11.30 -6.77 -18.62
C GLN A 871 -12.03 -7.07 -19.95
N GLU A 872 -12.68 -6.08 -20.56
CA GLU A 872 -13.42 -6.26 -21.82
C GLU A 872 -12.60 -5.87 -23.07
N ILE A 873 -11.34 -5.45 -22.89
CA ILE A 873 -10.43 -4.97 -23.93
C ILE A 873 -9.22 -5.91 -24.03
N SER A 874 -8.99 -6.48 -25.21
CA SER A 874 -7.84 -7.38 -25.49
C SER A 874 -6.83 -6.78 -26.46
N THR A 875 -5.56 -7.14 -26.26
CA THR A 875 -4.49 -7.10 -27.24
C THR A 875 -4.67 -8.26 -28.25
N SER A 876 -5.07 -7.88 -29.47
CA SER A 876 -4.96 -8.62 -30.75
C SER A 876 -5.68 -9.97 -30.97
N ASN A 877 -6.04 -10.79 -29.97
CA ASN A 877 -6.59 -12.14 -30.21
C ASN A 877 -8.13 -12.28 -30.11
N ARG A 878 -8.70 -13.11 -31.00
CA ARG A 878 -10.14 -13.44 -31.05
C ARG A 878 -10.48 -14.54 -30.03
N VAL A 879 -11.16 -14.17 -28.94
CA VAL A 879 -11.58 -15.11 -27.88
C VAL A 879 -13.06 -15.48 -28.03
N LEU A 880 -13.34 -16.79 -28.08
CA LEU A 880 -14.71 -17.32 -28.13
C LEU A 880 -15.33 -17.40 -26.73
N LEU A 881 -16.63 -17.13 -26.64
CA LEU A 881 -17.36 -17.21 -25.37
C LEU A 881 -17.59 -18.66 -24.92
N GLN A 882 -18.03 -19.50 -25.85
CA GLN A 882 -18.47 -20.89 -25.61
C GLN A 882 -17.68 -21.90 -26.44
N GLY A 883 -17.78 -23.18 -26.02
CA GLY A 883 -17.09 -24.32 -26.64
C GLY A 883 -16.08 -24.96 -25.69
N GLU A 884 -15.48 -26.07 -26.10
CA GLU A 884 -14.44 -26.80 -25.34
C GLU A 884 -13.20 -25.93 -25.03
N HIS A 885 -12.96 -24.90 -25.85
CA HIS A 885 -11.91 -23.90 -25.68
C HIS A 885 -12.48 -22.48 -25.54
N GLY A 886 -13.73 -22.37 -25.08
CA GLY A 886 -14.38 -21.08 -24.83
C GLY A 886 -13.99 -20.51 -23.46
N HIS A 887 -14.01 -19.19 -23.36
CA HIS A 887 -13.68 -18.44 -22.15
C HIS A 887 -14.41 -18.98 -20.89
N GLN A 888 -15.74 -19.20 -20.98
CA GLN A 888 -16.53 -19.70 -19.84
C GLN A 888 -16.03 -21.06 -19.31
N GLN A 889 -15.56 -21.95 -20.20
CA GLN A 889 -15.05 -23.26 -19.80
C GLN A 889 -13.68 -23.12 -19.11
N HIS A 890 -12.79 -22.29 -19.64
CA HIS A 890 -11.51 -22.01 -18.99
C HIS A 890 -11.68 -21.37 -17.60
N VAL A 891 -12.63 -20.44 -17.44
CA VAL A 891 -12.97 -19.85 -16.14
C VAL A 891 -13.50 -20.91 -15.17
N ALA A 892 -14.39 -21.79 -15.63
CA ALA A 892 -14.90 -22.88 -14.81
C ALA A 892 -13.80 -23.85 -14.35
N ASP A 893 -12.92 -24.25 -15.26
CA ASP A 893 -11.81 -25.17 -14.96
C ASP A 893 -10.81 -24.54 -13.98
N ARG A 894 -10.46 -23.26 -14.18
CA ARG A 894 -9.59 -22.50 -13.26
C ARG A 894 -10.26 -22.31 -11.89
N ALA A 895 -11.56 -22.04 -11.83
CA ALA A 895 -12.28 -21.92 -10.57
C ALA A 895 -12.28 -23.25 -9.79
N VAL A 896 -12.43 -24.39 -10.48
CA VAL A 896 -12.31 -25.73 -9.89
C VAL A 896 -10.90 -26.00 -9.37
N GLU A 897 -9.88 -25.64 -10.15
CA GLU A 897 -8.48 -25.77 -9.76
C GLU A 897 -8.19 -24.98 -8.48
N LEU A 898 -8.58 -23.70 -8.44
CA LEU A 898 -8.44 -22.84 -7.26
C LEU A 898 -9.16 -23.43 -6.04
N ALA A 899 -10.42 -23.81 -6.20
CA ALA A 899 -11.24 -24.35 -5.12
C ALA A 899 -10.66 -25.63 -4.52
N LYS A 900 -10.15 -26.54 -5.35
CA LYS A 900 -9.49 -27.77 -4.90
C LYS A 900 -8.16 -27.49 -4.21
N GLN A 901 -7.37 -26.56 -4.73
CA GLN A 901 -6.09 -26.17 -4.13
C GLN A 901 -6.25 -25.52 -2.74
N LEU A 902 -7.40 -24.87 -2.52
CA LEU A 902 -7.81 -24.27 -1.25
C LEU A 902 -8.56 -25.24 -0.33
N HIS A 903 -8.70 -26.51 -0.73
CA HIS A 903 -9.39 -27.57 0.02
C HIS A 903 -10.87 -27.27 0.33
N LEU A 904 -11.57 -26.58 -0.58
CA LEU A 904 -13.02 -26.38 -0.47
C LEU A 904 -13.76 -27.72 -0.63
N SER A 905 -14.96 -27.80 -0.04
CA SER A 905 -15.83 -28.98 -0.19
C SER A 905 -16.26 -29.20 -1.64
N ASP A 906 -16.53 -30.46 -2.02
CA ASP A 906 -16.98 -30.82 -3.37
C ASP A 906 -18.25 -30.05 -3.81
N GLU A 907 -19.11 -29.71 -2.84
CA GLU A 907 -20.30 -28.88 -3.05
C GLU A 907 -19.94 -27.47 -3.49
N LEU A 908 -19.01 -26.80 -2.79
CA LEU A 908 -18.54 -25.46 -3.15
C LEU A 908 -17.76 -25.45 -4.47
N VAL A 909 -16.95 -26.50 -4.71
CA VAL A 909 -16.23 -26.68 -5.99
C VAL A 909 -17.22 -26.75 -7.15
N SER A 910 -18.30 -27.50 -6.99
CA SER A 910 -19.34 -27.66 -8.01
C SER A 910 -20.14 -26.37 -8.22
N ALA A 911 -20.42 -25.61 -7.16
CA ALA A 911 -21.05 -24.30 -7.26
C ALA A 911 -20.18 -23.28 -8.03
N LEU A 912 -18.87 -23.23 -7.75
CA LEU A 912 -17.92 -22.37 -8.47
C LEU A 912 -17.76 -22.78 -9.94
N GLN A 913 -17.73 -24.08 -10.22
CA GLN A 913 -17.68 -24.60 -11.59
C GLN A 913 -18.89 -24.12 -12.40
N LEU A 914 -20.09 -24.31 -11.84
CA LEU A 914 -21.33 -23.97 -12.51
C LEU A 914 -21.45 -22.44 -12.69
N ALA A 915 -21.04 -21.66 -11.69
CA ALA A 915 -21.00 -20.21 -11.82
C ALA A 915 -20.03 -19.78 -12.93
N GLY A 916 -18.84 -20.36 -13.02
CA GLY A 916 -17.87 -20.10 -14.11
C GLY A 916 -18.44 -20.39 -15.50
N GLN A 917 -19.21 -21.48 -15.66
CA GLN A 917 -19.83 -21.84 -16.93
C GLN A 917 -20.91 -20.85 -17.41
N TYR A 918 -21.55 -20.11 -16.49
CA TYR A 918 -22.71 -19.26 -16.81
C TYR A 918 -22.51 -17.77 -16.49
N HIS A 919 -21.41 -17.35 -15.86
CA HIS A 919 -21.21 -15.95 -15.42
C HIS A 919 -21.37 -14.92 -16.55
N ASP A 920 -20.96 -15.28 -17.77
CA ASP A 920 -20.93 -14.43 -18.95
C ASP A 920 -22.07 -14.70 -19.96
N GLU A 921 -23.05 -15.53 -19.62
CA GLU A 921 -24.10 -15.95 -20.55
C GLU A 921 -24.89 -14.77 -21.15
N GLY A 922 -25.04 -13.68 -20.38
CA GLY A 922 -25.66 -12.44 -20.83
C GLY A 922 -24.95 -11.73 -21.99
N LYS A 923 -23.66 -12.03 -22.25
CA LYS A 923 -22.91 -11.48 -23.40
C LYS A 923 -23.48 -11.92 -24.75
N LYS A 924 -24.41 -12.88 -24.77
CA LYS A 924 -25.17 -13.30 -25.97
C LYS A 924 -26.12 -12.23 -26.49
N ASP A 925 -26.40 -11.17 -25.72
CA ASP A 925 -27.21 -10.04 -26.18
C ASP A 925 -26.69 -9.50 -27.51
N GLU A 926 -27.57 -9.36 -28.50
CA GLU A 926 -27.18 -8.94 -29.85
C GLU A 926 -26.52 -7.55 -29.85
N ARG A 927 -26.99 -6.64 -28.98
CA ARG A 927 -26.40 -5.30 -28.83
C ARG A 927 -24.97 -5.39 -28.31
N PHE A 928 -24.73 -6.27 -27.33
CA PHE A 928 -23.41 -6.49 -26.76
C PHE A 928 -22.48 -7.19 -27.76
N GLN A 929 -22.95 -8.18 -28.52
CA GLN A 929 -22.15 -8.80 -29.57
C GLN A 929 -21.76 -7.84 -30.70
N ARG A 930 -22.61 -6.84 -31.01
CA ARG A 930 -22.24 -5.77 -31.95
C ARG A 930 -21.12 -4.88 -31.39
N LEU A 931 -21.11 -4.63 -30.07
CA LEU A 931 -19.99 -3.95 -29.39
C LEU A 931 -18.70 -4.77 -29.57
N LEU A 932 -18.71 -6.06 -29.20
CA LEU A 932 -17.52 -6.91 -29.29
C LEU A 932 -16.98 -7.06 -30.72
N ARG A 933 -17.85 -7.01 -31.74
CA ARG A 933 -17.49 -7.11 -33.17
C ARG A 933 -17.16 -5.79 -33.85
N ARG A 934 -17.01 -4.69 -33.10
CA ARG A 934 -16.71 -3.35 -33.64
C ARG A 934 -17.76 -2.92 -34.69
N GLY A 935 -19.05 -3.12 -34.39
CA GLY A 935 -20.17 -2.72 -35.25
C GLY A 935 -20.43 -3.61 -36.48
N ARG A 936 -19.65 -4.68 -36.72
CA ARG A 936 -19.90 -5.62 -37.83
C ARG A 936 -21.14 -6.50 -37.55
N LYS A 937 -21.98 -6.69 -38.58
CA LYS A 937 -23.15 -7.58 -38.52
C LYS A 937 -22.73 -9.05 -38.39
N GLN A 938 -23.58 -9.86 -37.75
CA GLN A 938 -23.35 -11.27 -37.45
C GLN A 938 -23.12 -12.09 -38.74
N GLY A 939 -21.94 -12.71 -38.84
CA GLY A 939 -21.58 -13.57 -39.97
C GLY A 939 -21.49 -15.07 -39.64
N ASN A 940 -21.49 -15.45 -38.36
CA ASN A 940 -21.43 -16.85 -37.91
C ASN A 940 -22.02 -17.03 -36.50
N THR A 941 -22.41 -18.26 -36.16
CA THR A 941 -23.03 -18.74 -34.91
C THR A 941 -22.14 -18.70 -33.66
N GLU A 942 -20.96 -18.07 -33.73
CA GLU A 942 -19.95 -18.09 -32.65
C GLU A 942 -19.96 -16.78 -31.87
N TYR A 943 -20.26 -16.81 -30.56
CA TYR A 943 -20.24 -15.64 -29.68
C TYR A 943 -18.81 -15.28 -29.23
N LEU A 944 -18.49 -13.99 -29.15
CA LEU A 944 -17.19 -13.48 -28.67
C LEU A 944 -17.26 -13.14 -27.17
N ALA A 945 -16.14 -13.27 -26.47
CA ALA A 945 -16.02 -12.93 -25.04
C ALA A 945 -15.39 -11.54 -24.78
N LYS A 946 -14.54 -11.06 -25.69
CA LYS A 946 -13.73 -9.83 -25.53
C LYS A 946 -13.89 -8.90 -26.74
N SER A 947 -13.72 -7.60 -26.51
CA SER A 947 -13.69 -6.56 -27.55
C SER A 947 -12.24 -6.14 -27.82
N GLY A 948 -12.02 -5.44 -28.93
CA GLY A 948 -10.70 -4.88 -29.27
C GLY A 948 -10.75 -3.38 -29.55
N PHE A 949 -11.47 -2.59 -28.75
CA PHE A 949 -11.40 -1.13 -28.83
C PHE A 949 -10.06 -0.64 -28.27
N SER A 950 -9.41 0.33 -28.93
CA SER A 950 -8.19 0.95 -28.41
C SER A 950 -8.39 2.37 -27.88
N SER A 951 -9.62 2.89 -27.91
CA SER A 951 -9.96 4.21 -27.36
C SER A 951 -11.19 4.08 -26.48
N TRP A 952 -11.01 4.46 -25.22
CA TRP A 952 -12.07 4.50 -24.21
C TRP A 952 -13.27 5.34 -24.67
N LYS A 953 -13.00 6.47 -25.32
CA LYS A 953 -14.03 7.40 -25.78
C LYS A 953 -14.93 6.77 -26.85
N GLY A 954 -14.36 6.00 -27.78
CA GLY A 954 -15.10 5.30 -28.83
C GLY A 954 -16.02 4.20 -28.29
N GLU A 955 -15.56 3.43 -27.32
CA GLU A 955 -16.38 2.40 -26.67
C GLU A 955 -17.59 3.01 -25.94
N ARG A 956 -17.39 4.11 -25.22
CA ARG A 956 -18.45 4.83 -24.49
C ARG A 956 -19.55 5.33 -25.41
N GLN A 957 -19.18 5.94 -26.52
CA GLN A 957 -20.14 6.43 -27.50
C GLN A 957 -20.98 5.27 -28.06
N PHE A 958 -20.33 4.16 -28.40
CA PHE A 958 -21.03 2.97 -28.87
C PHE A 958 -22.05 2.44 -27.85
N ARG A 959 -21.67 2.34 -26.56
CA ARG A 959 -22.59 1.90 -25.49
C ARG A 959 -23.82 2.80 -25.38
N SER A 960 -23.63 4.11 -25.48
CA SER A 960 -24.74 5.08 -25.43
C SER A 960 -25.70 4.91 -26.61
N GLU A 961 -25.18 4.83 -27.84
CA GLU A 961 -25.97 4.68 -29.06
C GLU A 961 -26.78 3.37 -29.09
N ASN A 962 -26.28 2.32 -28.43
CA ASN A 962 -26.89 1.00 -28.40
C ASN A 962 -27.70 0.70 -27.11
N ARG A 963 -27.98 1.71 -26.27
CA ARG A 963 -28.71 1.56 -24.99
C ARG A 963 -28.08 0.52 -24.06
N LEU A 964 -26.75 0.50 -24.00
CA LEU A 964 -25.95 -0.34 -23.09
C LEU A 964 -25.38 0.46 -21.91
N THR A 965 -25.74 1.74 -21.77
CA THR A 965 -25.32 2.57 -20.63
C THR A 965 -25.87 2.00 -19.32
N GLY A 966 -24.98 1.60 -18.42
CA GLY A 966 -25.34 0.96 -17.15
C GLY A 966 -25.88 -0.46 -17.26
N TRP A 967 -26.00 -1.00 -18.48
CA TRP A 967 -26.45 -2.38 -18.73
C TRP A 967 -25.35 -3.36 -18.31
N ARG A 968 -25.75 -4.46 -17.69
CA ARG A 968 -24.88 -5.45 -17.06
C ARG A 968 -25.15 -6.83 -17.61
N HIS A 969 -24.11 -7.48 -18.13
CA HIS A 969 -24.25 -8.83 -18.69
C HIS A 969 -24.40 -9.86 -17.57
N GLU A 970 -23.72 -9.67 -16.44
CA GLU A 970 -23.85 -10.50 -15.25
C GLU A 970 -25.29 -10.55 -14.71
N GLN A 971 -26.01 -9.42 -14.78
CA GLN A 971 -27.43 -9.35 -14.44
C GLN A 971 -28.29 -10.20 -15.39
N ARG A 972 -28.03 -10.14 -16.69
CA ARG A 972 -28.74 -10.98 -17.68
C ARG A 972 -28.36 -12.45 -17.52
N SER A 973 -27.11 -12.77 -17.23
CA SER A 973 -26.61 -14.14 -17.02
C SER A 973 -27.41 -14.89 -15.94
N VAL A 974 -27.81 -14.21 -14.86
CA VAL A 974 -28.68 -14.78 -13.81
C VAL A 974 -30.01 -15.28 -14.39
N ALA A 975 -30.65 -14.48 -15.24
CA ALA A 975 -31.93 -14.86 -15.85
C ALA A 975 -31.77 -16.00 -16.89
N GLU A 976 -30.68 -15.99 -17.66
CA GLU A 976 -30.36 -17.08 -18.61
C GLU A 976 -30.11 -18.41 -17.85
N PHE A 977 -29.43 -18.34 -16.70
CA PHE A 977 -29.16 -19.50 -15.85
C PHE A 977 -30.44 -20.11 -15.25
N ASP A 978 -31.39 -19.28 -14.78
CA ASP A 978 -32.70 -19.76 -14.30
C ASP A 978 -33.49 -20.49 -15.40
N ILE A 979 -33.41 -20.03 -16.66
CA ILE A 979 -34.01 -20.75 -17.81
C ILE A 979 -33.31 -22.09 -18.02
N ALA A 980 -31.98 -22.14 -17.94
CA ALA A 980 -31.23 -23.39 -18.09
C ALA A 980 -31.66 -24.44 -17.04
N ILE A 981 -31.92 -24.01 -15.80
CA ILE A 981 -32.46 -24.87 -14.74
C ILE A 981 -33.89 -25.31 -15.07
N ARG A 982 -34.80 -24.38 -15.38
CA ARG A 982 -36.23 -24.69 -15.63
C ARG A 982 -36.46 -25.55 -16.86
N SER A 983 -35.58 -25.45 -17.85
CA SER A 983 -35.62 -26.28 -19.06
C SER A 983 -35.11 -27.71 -18.83
N GLY A 984 -34.52 -28.01 -17.67
CA GLY A 984 -33.92 -29.30 -17.35
C GLY A 984 -32.56 -29.51 -18.00
N SER A 985 -31.91 -28.44 -18.47
CA SER A 985 -30.55 -28.49 -19.04
C SER A 985 -29.49 -28.72 -17.96
N ILE A 986 -29.82 -28.42 -16.70
CA ILE A 986 -29.02 -28.69 -15.51
C ILE A 986 -29.82 -29.64 -14.62
N GLU A 987 -29.22 -30.76 -14.20
CA GLU A 987 -29.85 -31.71 -13.27
C GLU A 987 -29.94 -31.10 -11.86
N GLY A 988 -31.03 -30.36 -11.58
CA GLY A 988 -31.23 -29.67 -10.31
C GLY A 988 -31.32 -30.58 -9.07
N SER A 989 -31.43 -31.90 -9.22
CA SER A 989 -31.50 -32.85 -8.10
C SER A 989 -30.17 -33.06 -7.35
N VAL A 990 -29.06 -32.51 -7.85
CA VAL A 990 -27.72 -32.66 -7.25
C VAL A 990 -27.41 -31.58 -6.21
N PHE A 991 -28.10 -30.44 -6.25
CA PHE A 991 -27.83 -29.30 -5.36
C PHE A 991 -28.96 -29.06 -4.36
N SER A 992 -28.61 -28.65 -3.14
CA SER A 992 -29.56 -28.07 -2.20
C SER A 992 -30.00 -26.67 -2.67
N ASP A 993 -31.17 -26.21 -2.20
CA ASP A 993 -31.68 -24.88 -2.53
C ASP A 993 -30.69 -23.76 -2.17
N CYS A 994 -29.98 -23.89 -1.04
CA CYS A 994 -28.96 -22.91 -0.61
C CYS A 994 -27.68 -22.93 -1.46
N ASN A 995 -27.30 -24.08 -2.03
CA ASN A 995 -26.20 -24.16 -2.99
C ASN A 995 -26.58 -23.52 -4.33
N MET A 996 -27.84 -23.65 -4.76
CA MET A 996 -28.31 -23.01 -5.99
C MET A 996 -28.40 -21.49 -5.86
N ASP A 997 -28.89 -21.00 -4.72
CA ASP A 997 -28.90 -19.57 -4.40
C ASP A 997 -27.46 -18.98 -4.43
N LEU A 998 -26.46 -19.75 -3.98
CA LEU A 998 -25.05 -19.34 -4.09
C LEU A 998 -24.60 -19.19 -5.56
N VAL A 999 -24.94 -20.13 -6.45
CA VAL A 999 -24.59 -20.05 -7.87
C VAL A 999 -25.22 -18.81 -8.53
N PHE A 1000 -26.50 -18.53 -8.26
CA PHE A 1000 -27.16 -17.31 -8.72
C PHE A 1000 -26.40 -16.06 -8.29
N ARG A 1001 -26.02 -15.99 -7.01
CA ARG A 1001 -25.26 -14.87 -6.47
C ARG A 1001 -23.92 -14.71 -7.18
N LEU A 1002 -23.12 -15.77 -7.25
CA LEU A 1002 -21.78 -15.74 -7.86
C LEU A 1002 -21.83 -15.26 -9.32
N ILE A 1003 -22.82 -15.70 -10.10
CA ILE A 1003 -23.08 -15.23 -11.47
C ILE A 1003 -23.37 -13.73 -11.48
N GLY A 1004 -24.34 -13.27 -10.68
CA GLY A 1004 -24.74 -11.85 -10.71
C GLY A 1004 -23.70 -10.89 -10.11
N THR A 1005 -22.80 -11.38 -9.25
CA THR A 1005 -21.74 -10.57 -8.62
C THR A 1005 -20.38 -10.70 -9.30
N SER A 1006 -20.28 -11.32 -10.49
CA SER A 1006 -19.00 -11.60 -11.17
C SER A 1006 -18.15 -10.35 -11.47
N HIS A 1007 -18.77 -9.18 -11.64
CA HIS A 1007 -18.04 -7.89 -11.80
C HIS A 1007 -18.06 -7.00 -10.55
N GLY A 1008 -18.48 -7.54 -9.40
CA GLY A 1008 -18.57 -6.80 -8.13
C GLY A 1008 -19.79 -5.87 -8.04
N HIS A 1009 -20.83 -6.14 -8.84
CA HIS A 1009 -22.13 -5.46 -8.82
C HIS A 1009 -23.23 -6.34 -8.23
N GLY A 1010 -24.41 -5.78 -7.96
CA GLY A 1010 -25.59 -6.54 -7.53
C GLY A 1010 -25.53 -7.00 -6.07
N ARG A 1011 -24.75 -6.33 -5.21
CA ARG A 1011 -24.46 -6.80 -3.84
C ARG A 1011 -25.66 -6.77 -2.89
N SER A 1012 -26.64 -5.93 -3.18
CA SER A 1012 -27.97 -6.00 -2.55
C SER A 1012 -29.05 -5.94 -3.63
N THR A 1013 -28.94 -5.00 -4.56
CA THR A 1013 -29.86 -4.79 -5.69
C THR A 1013 -29.12 -4.43 -6.98
N PHE A 1014 -29.78 -4.58 -8.12
CA PHE A 1014 -29.31 -4.01 -9.39
C PHE A 1014 -30.01 -2.67 -9.65
N ASN A 1015 -29.27 -1.69 -10.18
CA ASN A 1015 -29.84 -0.38 -10.57
C ASN A 1015 -30.83 -0.48 -11.74
N GLN A 1016 -30.70 -1.51 -12.58
CA GLN A 1016 -31.56 -1.72 -13.75
C GLN A 1016 -32.66 -2.72 -13.43
N VAL A 1017 -33.89 -2.38 -13.83
CA VAL A 1017 -35.06 -3.27 -13.79
C VAL A 1017 -35.14 -4.13 -15.06
N SER A 1018 -36.03 -5.11 -15.07
CA SER A 1018 -36.19 -6.03 -16.22
C SER A 1018 -36.43 -5.29 -17.55
N ALA A 1019 -37.20 -4.20 -17.53
CA ALA A 1019 -37.52 -3.39 -18.71
C ALA A 1019 -36.32 -2.65 -19.32
N SER A 1020 -35.33 -2.28 -18.50
CA SER A 1020 -34.06 -1.69 -18.99
C SER A 1020 -33.07 -2.75 -19.46
N LEU A 1021 -33.09 -3.92 -18.83
CA LEU A 1021 -32.24 -5.05 -19.19
C LEU A 1021 -32.61 -5.60 -20.58
N LEU A 1022 -33.92 -5.66 -20.86
CA LEU A 1022 -34.52 -6.20 -22.10
C LEU A 1022 -35.46 -5.17 -22.77
N PRO A 1023 -34.93 -4.10 -23.40
CA PRO A 1023 -35.72 -2.92 -23.82
C PRO A 1023 -36.42 -3.03 -25.19
N GLN A 1024 -36.26 -4.12 -25.94
CA GLN A 1024 -36.96 -4.33 -27.23
C GLN A 1024 -38.40 -4.82 -27.02
N ALA A 1025 -39.25 -4.67 -28.05
CA ALA A 1025 -40.62 -5.18 -28.00
C ALA A 1025 -40.60 -6.67 -27.65
N SER A 1026 -41.50 -7.10 -26.76
CA SER A 1026 -41.54 -8.45 -26.16
C SER A 1026 -41.60 -9.63 -27.15
N GLU A 1027 -41.70 -9.35 -28.46
CA GLU A 1027 -41.75 -10.34 -29.53
C GLU A 1027 -40.36 -10.85 -29.97
N GLU A 1028 -39.26 -10.14 -29.66
CA GLU A 1028 -37.89 -10.54 -30.06
C GLU A 1028 -37.13 -11.37 -29.01
N TYR A 1029 -37.55 -11.32 -27.75
CA TYR A 1029 -36.93 -12.08 -26.65
C TYR A 1029 -37.75 -13.31 -26.26
N ASP A 1030 -37.08 -14.32 -25.71
CA ASP A 1030 -37.76 -15.49 -25.14
C ASP A 1030 -38.70 -15.04 -24.00
N PRO A 1031 -40.00 -15.40 -24.05
CA PRO A 1031 -40.94 -15.11 -22.95
C PRO A 1031 -40.47 -15.64 -21.58
N GLN A 1032 -39.71 -16.74 -21.55
CA GLN A 1032 -39.15 -17.28 -20.31
C GLN A 1032 -38.06 -16.36 -19.73
N LEU A 1033 -37.24 -15.75 -20.59
CA LEU A 1033 -36.22 -14.79 -20.18
C LEU A 1033 -36.83 -13.53 -19.59
N ILE A 1034 -37.90 -13.00 -20.21
CA ILE A 1034 -38.64 -11.85 -19.68
C ILE A 1034 -39.21 -12.18 -18.30
N ARG A 1035 -39.86 -13.34 -18.16
CA ARG A 1035 -40.44 -13.78 -16.90
C ARG A 1035 -39.38 -13.94 -15.80
N SER A 1036 -38.26 -14.58 -16.12
CA SER A 1036 -37.16 -14.78 -15.17
C SER A 1036 -36.59 -13.43 -14.70
N ALA A 1037 -36.32 -12.52 -15.64
CA ALA A 1037 -35.84 -11.17 -15.33
C ALA A 1037 -36.81 -10.39 -14.42
N GLN A 1038 -38.13 -10.52 -14.62
CA GLN A 1038 -39.14 -9.91 -13.75
C GLN A 1038 -39.15 -10.54 -12.34
N GLU A 1039 -39.06 -11.87 -12.25
CA GLU A 1039 -39.01 -12.57 -10.96
C GLU A 1039 -37.78 -12.14 -10.14
N PHE A 1040 -36.60 -12.09 -10.76
CA PHE A 1040 -35.36 -11.66 -10.10
C PHE A 1040 -35.30 -10.17 -9.77
N PHE A 1041 -35.59 -9.29 -10.74
CA PHE A 1041 -35.21 -7.88 -10.65
C PHE A 1041 -36.38 -6.93 -10.39
N ASP A 1042 -37.62 -7.40 -10.49
CA ASP A 1042 -38.81 -6.58 -10.20
C ASP A 1042 -39.63 -7.10 -9.00
N ASN A 1043 -39.54 -8.41 -8.70
CA ASN A 1043 -40.38 -9.06 -7.69
C ASN A 1043 -39.65 -9.48 -6.40
N GLY A 1044 -38.37 -9.12 -6.23
CA GLY A 1044 -37.65 -9.30 -4.96
C GLY A 1044 -36.89 -10.63 -4.79
N LEU A 1045 -36.79 -11.48 -5.83
CA LEU A 1045 -36.13 -12.77 -5.71
C LEU A 1045 -34.60 -12.61 -5.59
N TRP A 1046 -34.00 -11.63 -6.27
CA TRP A 1046 -32.55 -11.35 -6.16
C TRP A 1046 -32.15 -11.00 -4.72
N GLU A 1047 -32.88 -10.07 -4.09
CA GLU A 1047 -32.67 -9.64 -2.71
C GLU A 1047 -32.80 -10.81 -1.73
N SER A 1048 -33.75 -11.72 -2.01
CA SER A 1048 -33.93 -12.95 -1.23
C SER A 1048 -32.73 -13.88 -1.36
N VAL A 1049 -32.15 -14.02 -2.56
CA VAL A 1049 -30.93 -14.80 -2.80
C VAL A 1049 -29.74 -14.21 -2.05
N ILE A 1050 -29.56 -12.88 -2.11
CA ILE A 1050 -28.48 -12.19 -1.39
C ILE A 1050 -28.59 -12.42 0.12
N ALA A 1051 -29.78 -12.21 0.70
CA ALA A 1051 -29.99 -12.34 2.14
C ALA A 1051 -29.74 -13.78 2.64
N LYS A 1052 -30.27 -14.79 1.94
CA LYS A 1052 -30.08 -16.20 2.33
C LYS A 1052 -28.62 -16.63 2.24
N THR A 1053 -27.93 -16.25 1.17
CA THR A 1053 -26.51 -16.62 0.99
C THR A 1053 -25.62 -15.92 2.01
N ALA A 1054 -25.89 -14.66 2.36
CA ALA A 1054 -25.17 -13.98 3.44
C ALA A 1054 -25.38 -14.66 4.81
N GLN A 1055 -26.59 -15.13 5.08
CA GLN A 1055 -26.89 -15.86 6.31
C GLN A 1055 -26.20 -17.24 6.35
N GLU A 1056 -26.18 -17.95 5.23
CA GLU A 1056 -25.65 -19.32 5.16
C GLU A 1056 -24.11 -19.36 5.13
N TYR A 1057 -23.46 -18.48 4.38
CA TYR A 1057 -22.01 -18.53 4.17
C TYR A 1057 -21.25 -17.35 4.79
N GLY A 1058 -21.93 -16.39 5.42
CA GLY A 1058 -21.31 -15.20 6.02
C GLY A 1058 -21.06 -14.08 5.02
N PHE A 1059 -20.93 -12.84 5.50
CA PHE A 1059 -20.69 -11.68 4.63
C PHE A 1059 -19.31 -11.74 3.99
N TRP A 1060 -18.31 -12.15 4.77
CA TRP A 1060 -16.95 -12.32 4.26
C TRP A 1060 -16.79 -13.65 3.53
N GLY A 1061 -17.45 -14.72 3.99
CA GLY A 1061 -17.35 -16.03 3.33
C GLY A 1061 -17.94 -16.04 1.93
N VAL A 1062 -19.10 -15.42 1.69
CA VAL A 1062 -19.59 -15.29 0.30
C VAL A 1062 -18.66 -14.41 -0.52
N SER A 1063 -18.16 -13.31 0.03
CA SER A 1063 -17.22 -12.44 -0.66
C SER A 1063 -15.89 -13.12 -0.99
N TYR A 1064 -15.46 -14.08 -0.18
CA TYR A 1064 -14.30 -14.93 -0.47
C TYR A 1064 -14.59 -15.85 -1.67
N LEU A 1065 -15.77 -16.47 -1.76
CA LEU A 1065 -16.17 -17.27 -2.92
C LEU A 1065 -16.32 -16.42 -4.19
N GLU A 1066 -16.87 -15.21 -4.07
CA GLU A 1066 -16.90 -14.21 -5.14
C GLU A 1066 -15.47 -13.88 -5.61
N ALA A 1067 -14.51 -13.72 -4.68
CA ALA A 1067 -13.11 -13.47 -5.01
C ALA A 1067 -12.49 -14.61 -5.83
N LEU A 1068 -12.77 -15.87 -5.49
CA LEU A 1068 -12.22 -17.03 -6.23
C LEU A 1068 -12.70 -17.09 -7.67
N LEU A 1069 -14.00 -16.90 -7.91
CA LEU A 1069 -14.56 -16.89 -9.27
C LEU A 1069 -13.97 -15.73 -10.09
N ARG A 1070 -13.82 -14.56 -9.47
CA ARG A 1070 -13.29 -13.36 -10.12
C ARG A 1070 -11.80 -13.47 -10.39
N ALA A 1071 -11.03 -14.08 -9.49
CA ALA A 1071 -9.63 -14.41 -9.73
C ALA A 1071 -9.48 -15.35 -10.94
N ALA A 1072 -10.35 -16.36 -11.06
CA ALA A 1072 -10.37 -17.25 -12.22
C ALA A 1072 -10.65 -16.49 -13.53
N ASP A 1073 -11.72 -15.69 -13.59
CA ASP A 1073 -12.05 -14.87 -14.77
C ASP A 1073 -10.89 -13.93 -15.16
N ILE A 1074 -10.36 -13.18 -14.20
CA ILE A 1074 -9.31 -12.20 -14.46
C ILE A 1074 -8.02 -12.85 -14.95
N THR A 1075 -7.61 -13.98 -14.35
CA THR A 1075 -6.38 -14.67 -14.77
C THR A 1075 -6.52 -15.31 -16.14
N VAL A 1076 -7.65 -16.00 -16.42
CA VAL A 1076 -7.95 -16.55 -17.75
C VAL A 1076 -8.00 -15.44 -18.81
N SER A 1077 -8.59 -14.30 -18.47
CA SER A 1077 -8.63 -13.12 -19.33
C SER A 1077 -7.24 -12.58 -19.65
N LYS A 1078 -6.34 -12.51 -18.66
CA LYS A 1078 -4.94 -12.07 -18.84
C LYS A 1078 -4.13 -13.03 -19.73
N GLU A 1079 -4.46 -14.32 -19.70
CA GLU A 1079 -3.85 -15.35 -20.56
C GLU A 1079 -4.38 -15.31 -22.01
N GLY A 1080 -5.41 -14.48 -22.29
CA GLY A 1080 -6.03 -14.37 -23.61
C GLY A 1080 -6.89 -15.58 -24.00
N ARG A 1081 -7.44 -16.28 -22.99
CA ARG A 1081 -8.15 -17.56 -23.12
C ARG A 1081 -9.66 -17.45 -22.89
#